data_AF-A0A131YIJ4-F1
#
_entry.id   AF-A0A131YIJ4-F1
#
_cell.length_a   1.000
_cell.length_b   1.000
_cell.length_c   1.000
_cell.angle_alpha   90.00
_cell.angle_beta   90.00
_cell.angle_gamma   90.00
#
_symmetry.space_group_name_H-M   'P 1'
#
loop_
_entity.id
_entity.type
_entity.pdbx_description
1 polymer ?
#
loop_
_entity_poly.entity_id
_entity_poly.type
_entity_poly.pdbx_seq_one_letter_code
_entity_poly.pdbx_strand_id
1 'polypeptide(L)'
;MLISATAKLNSVSRDYRYVARKLADEKRIVKAQFVHGLATTLGEHTVKSRKFHFHEHSTEGHHAKTVSDKKGSEEMLLSGSLEMVDGLDKQDGHKHHPSLVRFMIACYYAIVSRSEVVCYLVIVLNQMKSASLLSLPLPLMAFLWGSLSVPRPTKTFWITIITYTEAIVVVKYLFQFDFFDWNDSVPVNRPFDPPRILGIEKRKEDNDYALYDLLLLLLVFFHRFMLKSLGLWKDTDRSVSVSAIQQQEPVSHEEQYVTAAVRASEHTTTAPGLITSGPPEQQPGTSGTLELSALPVDTASSASRCYDDVIPGQSGLEESFVHLSKLFDGISRYVEPFRNFFENLLHPVYRVTTDVYAYMFFCDFINFFIMVFGYWAFGTGGSEDGVASYFQKNEVPVPFLIMLLAQFALIVIDRALYLRKYILGKLIFQVFIVFVIHIWMFFVLPGISQRSFVEEKNLPPKLWYFIKCIYLILSAYQIRSGYPTRILGNFFCKKYNYINYFLFKGYMLIPFLYELRSLMDWIWTDTSMNLTNWLKMEDIFANVFQLKCQRRAEEEYPTPRGSRRSSLTKYGLGGVMLFAIILVIWFPLLLFSLGNTVGQTLLPHDCTVELSLGGYEPIFKISAQQGNLRQLPYDSWVRLQAEYKSSAAAQAFLANYDAADVAVVTLNGNSTAIWTVSPPSQEALIAELNRSAVPLRLSWAFSRSVDNTNAEKVVGNERTVQISDKAVRQSLAEMLHGTPNNVTVPPILPRFLLVPRKGKSDVIRALDTPGMGPYRNLTLRLRTGAFNNLSARSEWWEVQEHCTDSYPYPFLRDDQGSCTDLSLVVFNDKVFPQALSQLTGYGIAGLYTTFVLVVSRLIRGFMAGSSFTIMFDDMPNVDRVLQLCLDIYLVRESRELSLEEDLFAKLIFLYRSPETLIKWTRPADQHPLA
;
A
#
# COMPACT_ATOMS: atom_id res chain seq x y z
N MET A 1 2.24 14.31 26.41
CA MET A 1 2.73 13.27 25.48
C MET A 1 4.20 12.90 25.71
N LEU A 2 5.14 13.86 25.71
CA LEU A 2 6.59 13.57 25.84
C LEU A 2 6.94 12.68 27.05
N ILE A 3 6.37 12.96 28.23
CA ILE A 3 6.61 12.18 29.46
C ILE A 3 6.14 10.72 29.31
N SER A 4 5.00 10.49 28.67
CA SER A 4 4.45 9.15 28.40
C SER A 4 5.31 8.39 27.39
N ALA A 5 5.81 9.08 26.35
CA ALA A 5 6.74 8.51 25.38
C ALA A 5 8.07 8.10 26.05
N THR A 6 8.62 8.96 26.92
CA THR A 6 9.83 8.65 27.70
C THR A 6 9.64 7.44 28.60
N ALA A 7 8.48 7.31 29.28
CA ALA A 7 8.17 6.14 30.11
C ALA A 7 8.14 4.84 29.29
N LYS A 8 7.56 4.89 28.09
CA LYS A 8 7.48 3.73 27.19
C LYS A 8 8.85 3.35 26.59
N LEU A 9 9.69 4.32 26.25
CA LEU A 9 11.07 4.05 25.81
C LEU A 9 11.93 3.47 26.93
N ASN A 10 11.74 3.94 28.17
CA ASN A 10 12.41 3.40 29.34
C ASN A 10 11.98 1.97 29.67
N SER A 11 10.72 1.59 29.38
CA SER A 11 10.28 0.21 29.56
C SER A 11 10.92 -0.74 28.54
N VAL A 12 11.10 -0.29 27.29
CA VAL A 12 11.78 -1.06 26.23
C VAL A 12 13.24 -1.36 26.57
N SER A 13 13.95 -0.41 27.19
CA SER A 13 15.36 -0.56 27.59
C SER A 13 15.56 -1.11 29.01
N ARG A 14 14.48 -1.41 29.74
CA ARG A 14 14.56 -1.81 31.16
C ARG A 14 15.36 -3.09 31.36
N ASP A 15 15.01 -4.12 30.61
CA ASP A 15 15.61 -5.45 30.78
C ASP A 15 17.08 -5.42 30.33
N TYR A 16 17.40 -4.66 29.27
CA TYR A 16 18.77 -4.42 28.84
C TYR A 16 19.60 -3.73 29.93
N ARG A 17 19.08 -2.65 30.55
CA ARG A 17 19.79 -1.95 31.63
C ARG A 17 20.03 -2.86 32.83
N TYR A 18 19.06 -3.69 33.19
CA TYR A 18 19.20 -4.67 34.26
C TYR A 18 20.30 -5.70 33.95
N VAL A 19 20.25 -6.31 32.76
CA VAL A 19 21.24 -7.31 32.34
C VAL A 19 22.63 -6.68 32.21
N ALA A 20 22.74 -5.48 31.65
CA ALA A 20 24.01 -4.78 31.51
C ALA A 20 24.64 -4.48 32.88
N ARG A 21 23.84 -4.10 33.89
CA ARG A 21 24.33 -3.92 35.27
C ARG A 21 24.81 -5.24 35.87
N LYS A 22 24.00 -6.30 35.77
CA LYS A 22 24.39 -7.63 36.27
C LYS A 22 25.69 -8.13 35.64
N LEU A 23 25.82 -8.01 34.31
CA LEU A 23 27.04 -8.39 33.60
C LEU A 23 28.24 -7.50 33.96
N ALA A 24 28.02 -6.20 34.21
CA ALA A 24 29.07 -5.29 34.66
C ALA A 24 29.53 -5.64 36.09
N ASP A 25 28.61 -5.98 36.99
CA ASP A 25 28.90 -6.41 38.35
C ASP A 25 29.65 -7.74 38.36
N GLU A 26 29.20 -8.72 37.59
CA GLU A 26 29.92 -9.99 37.40
C GLU A 26 31.32 -9.77 36.81
N LYS A 27 31.45 -8.88 35.82
CA LYS A 27 32.76 -8.51 35.25
C LYS A 27 33.66 -7.86 36.29
N ARG A 28 33.13 -7.01 37.19
CA ARG A 28 33.87 -6.41 38.30
C ARG A 28 34.32 -7.48 39.30
N ILE A 29 33.44 -8.42 39.66
CA ILE A 29 33.74 -9.53 40.56
C ILE A 29 34.84 -10.44 39.98
N VAL A 30 34.71 -10.84 38.72
CA VAL A 30 35.73 -11.66 38.04
C VAL A 30 37.05 -10.91 37.94
N LYS A 31 37.05 -9.62 37.58
CA LYS A 31 38.28 -8.81 37.58
C LYS A 31 38.92 -8.72 38.96
N ALA A 32 38.14 -8.56 40.03
CA ALA A 32 38.63 -8.54 41.40
C ALA A 32 39.26 -9.89 41.81
N GLN A 33 38.67 -11.01 41.36
CA GLN A 33 39.25 -12.36 41.54
C GLN A 33 40.59 -12.53 40.80
N PHE A 34 40.75 -11.91 39.63
CA PHE A 34 42.03 -11.91 38.89
C PHE A 34 43.10 -10.97 39.48
N VAL A 35 42.71 -9.88 40.15
CA VAL A 35 43.66 -8.97 40.83
C VAL A 35 44.21 -9.57 42.12
N HIS A 36 43.49 -10.52 42.75
CA HIS A 36 43.90 -11.17 44.00
C HIS A 36 44.63 -12.52 43.84
N GLY A 37 44.99 -12.95 42.63
CA GLY A 37 45.71 -14.21 42.46
C GLY A 37 46.33 -14.41 41.09
N LEU A 38 47.65 -14.18 41.01
CA LEU A 38 48.49 -14.76 39.97
C LEU A 38 49.65 -15.52 40.62
N ALA A 39 49.41 -16.80 40.94
CA ALA A 39 50.38 -17.90 40.91
C ALA A 39 49.84 -19.09 41.71
N THR A 40 49.24 -20.08 41.05
CA THR A 40 49.58 -21.51 41.25
C THR A 40 48.83 -22.39 40.25
N THR A 41 49.61 -22.97 39.35
CA THR A 41 49.51 -24.34 38.78
C THR A 41 48.24 -24.80 38.05
N LEU A 42 48.48 -25.34 36.85
CA LEU A 42 47.60 -26.23 36.09
C LEU A 42 46.78 -27.16 36.98
N GLY A 43 45.49 -27.22 36.72
CA GLY A 43 44.56 -28.18 37.34
C GLY A 43 43.14 -27.91 36.88
N GLU A 44 42.71 -28.67 35.88
CA GLU A 44 41.31 -28.94 35.55
C GLU A 44 40.49 -29.18 36.83
N HIS A 45 39.36 -28.47 37.06
CA HIS A 45 38.18 -28.99 37.76
C HIS A 45 37.04 -27.93 37.87
N THR A 46 35.95 -28.22 37.14
CA THR A 46 34.53 -28.05 37.51
C THR A 46 34.08 -26.82 38.31
N VAL A 47 33.50 -25.83 37.63
CA VAL A 47 32.52 -24.91 38.24
C VAL A 47 31.12 -25.48 38.01
N LYS A 48 30.55 -26.12 39.05
CA LYS A 48 29.14 -26.52 39.09
C LYS A 48 28.25 -25.27 39.06
N SER A 49 27.31 -25.24 38.12
CA SER A 49 26.27 -24.22 38.02
C SER A 49 25.39 -24.24 39.27
N ARG A 50 25.28 -23.09 39.96
CA ARG A 50 24.30 -22.88 41.04
C ARG A 50 22.94 -22.58 40.39
N LYS A 51 21.95 -23.42 40.69
CA LYS A 51 20.54 -23.23 40.28
C LYS A 51 20.04 -21.83 40.67
N PHE A 52 19.35 -21.17 39.74
CA PHE A 52 18.59 -19.95 39.98
C PHE A 52 17.41 -20.25 40.92
N HIS A 53 17.41 -19.68 42.12
CA HIS A 53 16.20 -19.47 42.90
C HIS A 53 15.78 -18.01 42.77
N PHE A 54 14.53 -17.80 42.38
CA PHE A 54 13.88 -16.50 42.36
C PHE A 54 13.40 -16.21 43.79
N HIS A 55 13.96 -15.19 44.45
CA HIS A 55 13.42 -14.67 45.70
C HIS A 55 13.15 -13.17 45.59
N GLU A 56 11.98 -12.82 46.10
CA GLU A 56 11.33 -11.51 46.10
C GLU A 56 11.99 -10.54 47.10
N HIS A 57 11.70 -9.24 46.89
CA HIS A 57 12.25 -8.05 47.54
C HIS A 57 12.42 -8.08 49.07
N SER A 58 13.54 -7.53 49.56
CA SER A 58 13.56 -6.61 50.72
C SER A 58 14.87 -5.81 50.79
N THR A 59 14.71 -4.55 51.19
CA THR A 59 15.71 -3.49 51.37
C THR A 59 16.53 -3.70 52.64
N GLU A 60 17.86 -3.51 52.58
CA GLU A 60 18.64 -2.95 53.69
C GLU A 60 20.05 -2.55 53.20
N GLY A 61 20.48 -1.35 53.61
CA GLY A 61 21.73 -0.74 53.19
C GLY A 61 22.86 -0.99 54.18
N HIS A 62 24.07 -1.17 53.67
CA HIS A 62 25.29 -1.04 54.45
C HIS A 62 26.43 -0.38 53.67
N HIS A 63 27.01 0.63 54.32
CA HIS A 63 28.19 1.39 53.92
C HIS A 63 29.45 0.51 53.86
N ALA A 64 30.28 0.70 52.84
CA ALA A 64 31.71 0.39 52.92
C ALA A 64 32.54 1.37 52.08
N LYS A 65 33.65 1.80 52.69
CA LYS A 65 34.54 2.92 52.34
C LYS A 65 35.32 2.72 51.04
N THR A 66 35.59 3.85 50.41
CA THR A 66 36.54 4.11 49.32
C THR A 66 37.98 3.79 49.70
N VAL A 67 38.70 3.10 48.79
CA VAL A 67 40.16 3.19 48.65
C VAL A 67 40.45 3.52 47.19
N SER A 68 41.12 4.65 47.00
CA SER A 68 41.51 5.23 45.72
C SER A 68 42.82 4.60 45.27
N ASP A 69 42.88 4.11 44.03
CA ASP A 69 44.15 3.83 43.35
C ASP A 69 44.08 4.33 41.90
N LYS A 70 45.14 5.07 41.52
CA LYS A 70 45.27 5.79 40.25
C LYS A 70 45.35 4.82 39.06
N LYS A 71 44.53 5.01 38.02
CA LYS A 71 44.73 4.40 36.69
C LYS A 71 44.43 5.35 35.52
N GLY A 72 45.13 5.07 34.42
CA GLY A 72 45.47 5.98 33.33
C GLY A 72 44.36 6.37 32.35
N SER A 73 44.72 7.28 31.45
CA SER A 73 43.84 8.10 30.61
C SER A 73 42.86 7.35 29.68
N GLU A 74 43.05 6.06 29.41
CA GLU A 74 42.07 5.25 28.65
C GLU A 74 40.89 4.75 29.52
N GLU A 75 41.07 4.61 30.83
CA GLU A 75 39.98 4.24 31.76
C GLU A 75 39.02 5.41 32.05
N MET A 76 39.43 6.65 31.78
CA MET A 76 38.65 7.87 32.05
C MET A 76 37.45 8.05 31.11
N LEU A 77 37.54 7.59 29.85
CA LEU A 77 36.42 7.61 28.91
C LEU A 77 35.45 6.43 29.15
N LEU A 78 35.97 5.30 29.65
CA LEU A 78 35.22 4.10 29.98
C LEU A 78 34.50 4.20 31.34
N SER A 79 35.08 4.89 32.33
CA SER A 79 34.38 5.18 33.59
C SER A 79 33.29 6.22 33.38
N GLY A 80 33.51 7.27 32.57
CA GLY A 80 32.50 8.32 32.35
C GLY A 80 31.20 7.83 31.70
N SER A 81 31.27 6.86 30.78
CA SER A 81 30.07 6.27 30.18
C SER A 81 29.34 5.28 31.11
N LEU A 82 30.06 4.66 32.06
CA LEU A 82 29.48 3.73 33.05
C LEU A 82 29.05 4.42 34.36
N GLU A 83 29.66 5.55 34.74
CA GLU A 83 29.23 6.40 35.86
C GLU A 83 27.87 7.03 35.57
N MET A 84 27.53 7.24 34.30
CA MET A 84 26.17 7.61 33.89
C MET A 84 25.14 6.49 34.15
N VAL A 85 25.58 5.23 34.35
CA VAL A 85 24.74 4.08 34.72
C VAL A 85 24.66 3.90 36.25
N ASP A 86 25.74 4.23 36.99
CA ASP A 86 25.81 4.18 38.47
C ASP A 86 25.03 5.35 39.12
N GLY A 87 24.92 6.50 38.45
CA GLY A 87 24.28 7.72 38.97
C GLY A 87 22.76 7.84 38.81
N LEU A 88 22.06 6.82 38.29
CA LEU A 88 20.60 6.92 38.01
C LEU A 88 19.69 6.15 38.97
N ASP A 89 20.21 5.28 39.82
CA ASP A 89 19.41 4.52 40.81
C ASP A 89 19.93 4.59 42.26
N LYS A 90 21.08 5.25 42.51
CA LYS A 90 21.39 5.70 43.88
C LYS A 90 20.55 6.94 44.16
N GLN A 91 19.59 6.81 45.07
CA GLN A 91 19.03 7.94 45.81
C GLN A 91 20.19 8.80 46.29
N ASP A 92 20.44 9.92 45.61
CA ASP A 92 20.98 11.17 46.17
C ASP A 92 21.00 12.27 45.09
N GLY A 93 20.19 13.31 45.28
CA GLY A 93 20.37 14.62 44.64
C GLY A 93 19.69 14.85 43.28
N HIS A 94 18.53 15.50 43.31
CA HIS A 94 17.84 16.09 42.15
C HIS A 94 18.78 16.94 41.26
N LYS A 95 19.19 16.42 40.11
CA LYS A 95 19.42 17.25 38.90
C LYS A 95 18.29 16.95 37.92
N HIS A 96 17.27 17.81 37.91
CA HIS A 96 16.18 17.73 36.95
C HIS A 96 16.68 18.03 35.54
N HIS A 97 17.19 17.01 34.83
CA HIS A 97 17.37 17.12 33.39
C HIS A 97 16.03 17.50 32.73
N PRO A 98 16.01 18.46 31.78
CA PRO A 98 14.81 18.80 31.02
C PRO A 98 14.14 17.57 30.43
N SER A 99 12.81 17.63 30.25
CA SER A 99 12.03 16.52 29.70
C SER A 99 12.55 16.02 28.35
N LEU A 100 13.10 16.92 27.53
CA LEU A 100 13.77 16.61 26.27
C LEU A 100 15.06 15.81 26.46
N VAL A 101 15.92 16.17 27.41
CA VAL A 101 17.17 15.45 27.70
C VAL A 101 16.86 14.04 28.21
N ARG A 102 15.85 13.89 29.07
CA ARG A 102 15.38 12.57 29.52
C ARG A 102 14.83 11.73 28.37
N PHE A 103 14.12 12.36 27.43
CA PHE A 103 13.64 11.69 26.22
C PHE A 103 14.81 11.24 25.33
N MET A 104 15.82 12.08 25.11
CA MET A 104 17.01 11.73 24.33
C MET A 104 17.83 10.60 24.97
N ILE A 105 18.00 10.62 26.30
CA ILE A 105 18.64 9.52 27.04
C ILE A 105 17.83 8.23 26.89
N ALA A 106 16.50 8.29 27.00
CA ALA A 106 15.64 7.13 26.80
C ALA A 106 15.70 6.59 25.36
N CYS A 107 15.75 7.46 24.35
CA CYS A 107 15.97 7.10 22.95
C CYS A 107 17.33 6.41 22.75
N TYR A 108 18.40 6.98 23.30
CA TYR A 108 19.73 6.40 23.23
C TYR A 108 19.76 4.98 23.82
N TYR A 109 19.26 4.78 25.03
CA TYR A 109 19.21 3.45 25.65
C TYR A 109 18.30 2.47 24.90
N ALA A 110 17.21 2.95 24.28
CA ALA A 110 16.36 2.11 23.44
C ALA A 110 17.11 1.63 22.19
N ILE A 111 17.82 2.51 21.50
CA ILE A 111 18.66 2.17 20.33
C ILE A 111 19.76 1.19 20.72
N VAL A 112 20.48 1.47 21.82
CA VAL A 112 21.57 0.60 22.31
C VAL A 112 21.05 -0.79 22.66
N SER A 113 19.89 -0.88 23.31
CA SER A 113 19.28 -2.16 23.71
C SER A 113 18.92 -3.06 22.52
N ARG A 114 18.71 -2.48 21.34
CA ARG A 114 18.35 -3.19 20.09
C ARG A 114 19.32 -2.86 18.95
N SER A 115 20.59 -2.67 19.28
CA SER A 115 21.63 -2.32 18.31
C SER A 115 21.78 -3.35 17.17
N GLU A 116 21.45 -4.62 17.40
CA GLU A 116 21.41 -5.66 16.36
C GLU A 116 20.40 -5.32 15.23
N VAL A 117 19.18 -4.91 15.59
CA VAL A 117 18.10 -4.59 14.64
C VAL A 117 18.44 -3.30 13.90
N VAL A 118 19.05 -2.33 14.59
CA VAL A 118 19.53 -1.09 13.98
C VAL A 118 20.57 -1.39 12.90
N CYS A 119 21.51 -2.31 13.14
CA CYS A 119 22.46 -2.74 12.12
C CYS A 119 21.76 -3.38 10.91
N TYR A 120 20.78 -4.26 11.12
CA TYR A 120 20.00 -4.84 10.02
C TYR A 120 19.24 -3.79 9.21
N LEU A 121 18.63 -2.80 9.86
CA LEU A 121 17.95 -1.70 9.17
C LEU A 121 18.92 -0.84 8.36
N VAL A 122 20.13 -0.57 8.86
CA VAL A 122 21.14 0.18 8.11
C VAL A 122 21.69 -0.63 6.94
N ILE A 123 21.83 -1.96 7.05
CA ILE A 123 22.15 -2.84 5.92
C ILE A 123 21.09 -2.69 4.81
N VAL A 124 19.81 -2.67 5.19
CA VAL A 124 18.69 -2.47 4.24
C VAL A 124 18.76 -1.08 3.62
N LEU A 125 18.99 -0.03 4.40
CA LEU A 125 19.15 1.34 3.89
C LEU A 125 20.34 1.46 2.92
N ASN A 126 21.46 0.79 3.22
CA ASN A 126 22.59 0.72 2.31
C ASN A 126 22.21 0.05 0.98
N GLN A 127 21.53 -1.10 1.03
CA GLN A 127 21.02 -1.76 -0.18
C GLN A 127 20.04 -0.87 -0.95
N MET A 128 19.18 -0.11 -0.27
CA MET A 128 18.22 0.78 -0.92
C MET A 128 18.87 1.93 -1.68
N LYS A 129 20.02 2.42 -1.21
CA LYS A 129 20.75 3.55 -1.79
C LYS A 129 21.77 3.10 -2.84
N SER A 130 22.47 2.00 -2.57
CA SER A 130 23.46 1.42 -3.49
C SER A 130 22.81 0.62 -4.63
N ALA A 131 21.74 -0.14 -4.33
CA ALA A 131 21.02 -1.04 -5.24
C ALA A 131 21.93 -1.88 -6.16
N SER A 132 23.07 -2.33 -5.65
CA SER A 132 24.09 -3.02 -6.44
C SER A 132 24.16 -4.51 -6.12
N LEU A 133 24.75 -5.25 -7.05
CA LEU A 133 25.05 -6.66 -6.86
C LEU A 133 26.06 -6.88 -5.73
N LEU A 134 27.02 -5.95 -5.54
CA LEU A 134 27.98 -6.02 -4.43
C LEU A 134 27.33 -5.79 -3.07
N SER A 135 26.31 -4.94 -2.96
CA SER A 135 25.62 -4.72 -1.69
C SER A 135 24.60 -5.82 -1.36
N LEU A 136 24.11 -6.58 -2.35
CA LEU A 136 23.02 -7.57 -2.22
C LEU A 136 23.31 -8.75 -1.26
N PRO A 137 24.54 -9.28 -1.15
CA PRO A 137 24.86 -10.31 -0.15
C PRO A 137 24.64 -9.86 1.31
N LEU A 138 24.78 -8.58 1.62
CA LEU A 138 24.60 -8.07 2.99
C LEU A 138 23.17 -8.32 3.54
N PRO A 139 22.08 -7.87 2.88
CA PRO A 139 20.73 -8.14 3.34
C PRO A 139 20.38 -9.63 3.29
N LEU A 140 20.91 -10.41 2.33
CA LEU A 140 20.72 -11.87 2.31
C LEU A 140 21.32 -12.52 3.57
N MET A 141 22.56 -12.18 3.92
CA MET A 141 23.19 -12.66 5.16
C MET A 141 22.42 -12.19 6.41
N ALA A 142 21.92 -10.95 6.41
CA ALA A 142 21.12 -10.42 7.52
C ALA A 142 19.81 -11.19 7.73
N PHE A 143 19.07 -11.53 6.66
CA PHE A 143 17.75 -12.19 6.76
C PHE A 143 17.79 -13.71 6.84
N LEU A 144 18.81 -14.36 6.27
CA LEU A 144 18.92 -15.82 6.22
C LEU A 144 19.85 -16.39 7.30
N TRP A 145 20.76 -15.58 7.85
CA TRP A 145 21.71 -16.03 8.87
C TRP A 145 21.61 -15.21 10.16
N GLY A 146 21.74 -13.89 10.07
CA GLY A 146 21.74 -13.00 11.23
C GLY A 146 20.44 -13.08 12.04
N SER A 147 19.30 -12.76 11.41
CA SER A 147 18.00 -12.67 12.08
C SER A 147 17.43 -14.02 12.53
N LEU A 148 17.83 -15.12 11.89
CA LEU A 148 17.38 -16.49 12.22
C LEU A 148 18.22 -17.17 13.31
N SER A 149 19.39 -16.64 13.64
CA SER A 149 20.27 -17.24 14.66
C SER A 149 19.66 -17.23 16.08
N VAL A 150 19.81 -18.36 16.79
CA VAL A 150 19.32 -18.57 18.16
C VAL A 150 20.50 -18.89 19.08
N PRO A 151 20.67 -18.25 20.26
CA PRO A 151 19.87 -17.15 20.80
C PRO A 151 20.21 -15.77 20.20
N ARG A 152 21.37 -15.63 19.55
CA ARG A 152 21.85 -14.39 18.93
C ARG A 152 22.85 -14.69 17.80
N PRO A 153 23.20 -13.70 16.95
CA PRO A 153 24.19 -13.90 15.90
C PRO A 153 25.57 -14.23 16.46
N THR A 154 26.28 -15.11 15.76
CA THR A 154 27.61 -15.57 16.14
C THR A 154 28.66 -14.49 15.94
N LYS A 155 29.82 -14.63 16.61
CA LYS A 155 30.99 -13.77 16.35
C LYS A 155 31.43 -13.86 14.89
N THR A 156 31.35 -15.05 14.29
CA THR A 156 31.68 -15.28 12.87
C THR A 156 30.82 -14.43 11.94
N PHE A 157 29.49 -14.38 12.16
CA PHE A 157 28.58 -13.53 11.38
C PHE A 157 29.03 -12.05 11.38
N TRP A 158 29.29 -11.48 12.56
CA TRP A 158 29.68 -10.07 12.66
C TRP A 158 31.05 -9.77 12.07
N ILE A 159 32.01 -10.69 12.19
CA ILE A 159 33.32 -10.55 11.54
C ILE A 159 33.14 -10.59 10.02
N THR A 160 32.34 -11.52 9.48
CA THR A 160 32.06 -11.59 8.04
C THR A 160 31.41 -10.31 7.52
N ILE A 161 30.42 -9.74 8.23
CA ILE A 161 29.80 -8.47 7.84
C ILE A 161 30.85 -7.34 7.83
N ILE A 162 31.67 -7.20 8.87
CA ILE A 162 32.71 -6.15 8.93
C ILE A 162 33.68 -6.30 7.77
N THR A 163 34.30 -7.48 7.62
CA THR A 163 35.29 -7.74 6.56
C THR A 163 34.70 -7.55 5.17
N TYR A 164 33.45 -7.95 4.93
CA TYR A 164 32.78 -7.74 3.65
C TYR A 164 32.50 -6.25 3.39
N THR A 165 32.06 -5.49 4.39
CA THR A 165 31.86 -4.04 4.24
C THR A 165 33.18 -3.29 4.00
N GLU A 166 34.26 -3.65 4.68
CA GLU A 166 35.60 -3.10 4.44
C GLU A 166 36.07 -3.41 3.01
N ALA A 167 35.89 -4.64 2.55
CA ALA A 167 36.22 -5.04 1.19
C ALA A 167 35.42 -4.24 0.14
N ILE A 168 34.11 -4.02 0.34
CA ILE A 168 33.29 -3.19 -0.56
C ILE A 168 33.80 -1.75 -0.60
N VAL A 169 34.12 -1.15 0.54
CA VAL A 169 34.62 0.23 0.59
C VAL A 169 35.93 0.35 -0.19
N VAL A 170 36.85 -0.60 -0.01
CA VAL A 170 38.12 -0.64 -0.77
C VAL A 170 37.86 -0.83 -2.26
N VAL A 171 36.99 -1.77 -2.64
CA VAL A 171 36.60 -2.00 -4.03
C VAL A 171 36.02 -0.72 -4.64
N LYS A 172 34.99 -0.12 -4.01
CA LYS A 172 34.36 1.12 -4.49
C LYS A 172 35.37 2.26 -4.62
N TYR A 173 36.33 2.38 -3.70
CA TYR A 173 37.40 3.37 -3.74
C TYR A 173 38.34 3.16 -4.93
N LEU A 174 38.79 1.92 -5.18
CA LEU A 174 39.68 1.59 -6.30
C LEU A 174 39.08 1.93 -7.66
N PHE A 175 37.75 1.90 -7.79
CA PHE A 175 37.07 2.21 -9.04
C PHE A 175 36.69 3.69 -9.24
N GLN A 176 37.01 4.58 -8.29
CA GLN A 176 36.80 6.04 -8.44
C GLN A 176 37.88 6.73 -9.27
N PHE A 177 39.00 6.06 -9.56
CA PHE A 177 40.07 6.66 -10.35
C PHE A 177 39.68 6.78 -11.83
N ASP A 178 40.18 7.83 -12.49
CA ASP A 178 39.89 8.14 -13.90
C ASP A 178 40.63 7.24 -14.91
N PHE A 179 41.22 6.13 -14.48
CA PHE A 179 41.92 5.22 -15.40
C PHE A 179 40.97 4.28 -16.17
N PHE A 180 39.69 4.23 -15.80
CA PHE A 180 38.72 3.33 -16.41
C PHE A 180 37.90 4.05 -17.47
N ASP A 181 37.87 3.49 -18.69
CA ASP A 181 37.16 4.06 -19.85
C ASP A 181 35.67 4.34 -19.58
N TRP A 182 35.04 3.56 -18.68
CA TRP A 182 33.63 3.75 -18.32
C TRP A 182 33.36 4.96 -17.40
N ASN A 183 34.38 5.52 -16.74
CA ASN A 183 34.26 6.71 -15.89
C ASN A 183 34.20 8.03 -16.70
N ASP A 184 34.57 7.98 -17.97
CA ASP A 184 34.56 9.14 -18.89
C ASP A 184 33.29 9.22 -19.76
N SER A 185 32.56 8.11 -19.90
CA SER A 185 31.32 8.05 -20.68
C SER A 185 30.17 8.85 -20.05
N VAL A 186 29.37 9.54 -20.87
CA VAL A 186 28.14 10.23 -20.42
C VAL A 186 27.19 9.17 -19.84
N PRO A 187 26.64 9.34 -18.62
CA PRO A 187 25.77 8.35 -18.00
C PRO A 187 24.54 8.12 -18.88
N VAL A 188 24.51 6.96 -19.55
CA VAL A 188 23.33 6.50 -20.28
C VAL A 188 22.34 6.01 -19.24
N ASN A 189 21.10 6.48 -19.27
CA ASN A 189 20.09 6.07 -18.30
C ASN A 189 19.53 4.67 -18.61
N ARG A 190 20.40 3.66 -18.64
CA ARG A 190 20.04 2.25 -18.76
C ARG A 190 20.18 1.57 -17.39
N PRO A 191 19.20 0.76 -16.97
CA PRO A 191 19.23 0.13 -15.65
C PRO A 191 20.26 -1.02 -15.53
N PHE A 192 20.68 -1.63 -16.64
CA PHE A 192 21.56 -2.81 -16.64
C PHE A 192 23.00 -2.55 -17.14
N ASP A 193 23.47 -1.31 -17.09
CA ASP A 193 24.86 -1.03 -17.45
C ASP A 193 25.83 -1.71 -16.46
N PRO A 194 26.88 -2.42 -16.92
CA PRO A 194 27.73 -3.26 -16.05
C PRO A 194 28.36 -2.54 -14.85
N PRO A 195 28.88 -1.30 -14.98
CA PRO A 195 29.39 -0.55 -13.81
C PRO A 195 28.28 -0.18 -12.82
N ARG A 196 27.06 0.06 -13.32
CA ARG A 196 25.91 0.47 -12.50
C ARG A 196 25.30 -0.70 -11.74
N ILE A 197 25.12 -1.86 -12.39
CA ILE A 197 24.60 -3.07 -11.74
C ILE A 197 25.59 -3.62 -10.70
N LEU A 198 26.89 -3.49 -10.95
CA LEU A 198 27.92 -3.90 -10.00
C LEU A 198 28.08 -2.88 -8.85
N GLY A 199 27.65 -1.63 -9.05
CA GLY A 199 27.72 -0.56 -8.05
C GLY A 199 29.09 0.10 -7.94
N ILE A 200 29.76 0.21 -9.08
CA ILE A 200 31.12 0.72 -9.25
C ILE A 200 31.14 2.13 -9.91
N GLU A 201 29.98 2.63 -10.34
CA GLU A 201 29.83 3.90 -11.04
C GLU A 201 30.41 5.11 -10.29
N LYS A 202 31.20 5.93 -10.99
CA LYS A 202 31.64 7.25 -10.54
C LYS A 202 30.55 8.30 -10.84
N ARG A 203 29.83 8.76 -9.82
CA ARG A 203 28.84 9.84 -9.97
C ARG A 203 29.53 11.20 -9.85
N LYS A 204 29.63 11.93 -10.96
CA LYS A 204 30.31 13.25 -11.01
C LYS A 204 29.59 14.35 -10.20
N GLU A 205 28.31 14.18 -9.87
CA GLU A 205 27.49 15.17 -9.13
C GLU A 205 27.39 14.91 -7.62
N ASP A 206 27.59 13.67 -7.15
CA ASP A 206 27.46 13.29 -5.73
C ASP A 206 28.79 12.77 -5.17
N ASN A 207 29.44 13.53 -4.27
CA ASN A 207 30.66 13.10 -3.55
C ASN A 207 30.42 11.94 -2.54
N ASP A 208 29.20 11.40 -2.47
CA ASP A 208 28.71 10.51 -1.40
C ASP A 208 28.82 9.01 -1.71
N TYR A 209 29.74 8.58 -2.59
CA TYR A 209 29.83 7.19 -3.08
C TYR A 209 29.99 6.10 -2.00
N ALA A 210 30.55 6.45 -0.83
CA ALA A 210 30.78 5.52 0.29
C ALA A 210 30.08 5.94 1.60
N LEU A 211 29.26 6.99 1.62
CA LEU A 211 28.70 7.53 2.86
C LEU A 211 27.86 6.49 3.64
N TYR A 212 27.01 5.74 2.95
CA TYR A 212 26.16 4.72 3.57
C TYR A 212 26.95 3.47 3.99
N ASP A 213 28.03 3.13 3.28
CA ASP A 213 28.93 2.03 3.66
C ASP A 213 29.76 2.41 4.90
N LEU A 214 30.24 3.65 4.99
CA LEU A 214 30.95 4.19 6.16
C LEU A 214 30.02 4.29 7.38
N LEU A 215 28.77 4.72 7.19
CA LEU A 215 27.76 4.74 8.24
C LEU A 215 27.44 3.31 8.74
N LEU A 216 27.31 2.35 7.83
CA LEU A 216 27.13 0.94 8.15
C LEU A 216 28.33 0.42 8.95
N LEU A 217 29.55 0.68 8.49
CA LEU A 217 30.78 0.27 9.16
C LEU A 217 30.84 0.83 10.59
N LEU A 218 30.58 2.13 10.77
CA LEU A 218 30.53 2.79 12.07
C LEU A 218 29.55 2.10 13.03
N LEU A 219 28.33 1.81 12.57
CA LEU A 219 27.30 1.19 13.40
C LEU A 219 27.60 -0.27 13.74
N VAL A 220 28.18 -1.03 12.81
CA VAL A 220 28.58 -2.42 13.08
C VAL A 220 29.77 -2.46 14.05
N PHE A 221 30.73 -1.53 13.92
CA PHE A 221 31.80 -1.38 14.92
C PHE A 221 31.28 -0.93 16.28
N PHE A 222 30.30 -0.03 16.32
CA PHE A 222 29.62 0.36 17.54
C PHE A 222 28.93 -0.84 18.19
N HIS A 223 28.20 -1.66 17.43
CA HIS A 223 27.59 -2.89 17.94
C HIS A 223 28.64 -3.89 18.45
N ARG A 224 29.76 -4.06 17.73
CA ARG A 224 30.91 -4.87 18.18
C ARG A 224 31.50 -4.35 19.49
N PHE A 225 31.66 -3.03 19.63
CA PHE A 225 32.12 -2.39 20.86
C PHE A 225 31.17 -2.71 22.02
N MET A 226 29.85 -2.63 21.80
CA MET A 226 28.84 -2.99 22.79
C MET A 226 28.90 -4.46 23.20
N LEU A 227 29.06 -5.38 22.24
CA LEU A 227 29.22 -6.80 22.54
C LEU A 227 30.51 -7.09 23.34
N LYS A 228 31.61 -6.40 23.02
CA LYS A 228 32.87 -6.51 23.78
C LYS A 228 32.76 -5.92 25.19
N SER A 229 32.12 -4.77 25.34
CA SER A 229 32.00 -4.09 26.63
C SER A 229 31.22 -4.94 27.64
N LEU A 230 30.16 -5.61 27.16
CA LEU A 230 29.32 -6.56 27.90
C LEU A 230 29.94 -7.97 28.06
N GLY A 231 31.12 -8.24 27.50
CA GLY A 231 31.77 -9.56 27.57
C GLY A 231 31.10 -10.65 26.72
N LEU A 232 30.20 -10.23 25.82
CA LEU A 232 29.43 -11.09 24.93
C LEU A 232 30.21 -11.47 23.66
N TRP A 233 31.32 -10.82 23.33
CA TRP A 233 32.13 -11.16 22.15
C TRP A 233 33.06 -12.37 22.38
N LYS A 234 32.49 -13.59 22.41
CA LYS A 234 33.22 -14.87 22.54
C LYS A 234 32.74 -15.87 21.48
N ASP A 235 33.60 -16.79 21.07
CA ASP A 235 33.23 -17.90 20.17
C ASP A 235 32.29 -18.85 20.92
N THR A 236 31.17 -19.18 20.31
CA THR A 236 30.15 -20.09 20.89
C THR A 236 30.57 -21.56 20.77
N ASP A 237 31.88 -21.86 20.74
CA ASP A 237 32.42 -23.22 20.58
C ASP A 237 32.42 -24.05 21.88
N ARG A 238 31.49 -23.72 22.78
CA ARG A 238 30.98 -24.70 23.72
C ARG A 238 29.57 -25.04 23.28
N SER A 239 29.48 -25.88 22.25
CA SER A 239 28.37 -26.81 22.18
C SER A 239 28.23 -27.40 23.57
N VAL A 240 27.08 -27.16 24.21
CA VAL A 240 26.64 -28.02 25.28
C VAL A 240 26.45 -29.36 24.59
N SER A 241 27.50 -30.17 24.61
CA SER A 241 27.47 -31.56 24.17
C SER A 241 26.36 -32.23 24.96
N VAL A 242 25.30 -32.62 24.26
CA VAL A 242 24.13 -33.34 24.78
C VAL A 242 24.53 -34.66 25.46
N SER A 243 25.78 -35.11 25.31
CA SER A 243 26.39 -36.23 26.03
C SER A 243 26.69 -35.98 27.53
N ALA A 244 26.65 -34.74 28.04
CA ALA A 244 26.92 -34.45 29.45
C ALA A 244 25.67 -34.42 30.36
N ILE A 245 24.46 -34.61 29.81
CA ILE A 245 23.20 -34.58 30.58
C ILE A 245 22.57 -35.98 30.71
N GLN A 246 23.09 -37.00 30.00
CA GLN A 246 22.59 -38.37 30.06
C GLN A 246 23.38 -39.30 31.01
N GLN A 247 23.90 -38.75 32.11
CA GLN A 247 24.38 -39.53 33.26
C GLN A 247 23.85 -38.88 34.54
N GLN A 248 22.56 -39.07 34.77
CA GLN A 248 22.00 -38.99 36.12
C GLN A 248 21.05 -40.17 36.26
N GLU A 249 21.45 -41.09 37.13
CA GLU A 249 20.65 -42.22 37.60
C GLU A 249 19.26 -41.74 38.06
N PRO A 250 18.22 -42.57 37.91
CA PRO A 250 16.89 -42.24 38.41
C PRO A 250 16.90 -42.35 39.94
N VAL A 251 16.77 -41.20 40.62
CA VAL A 251 16.39 -41.16 42.03
C VAL A 251 14.87 -41.27 42.10
N SER A 252 14.41 -42.43 42.54
CA SER A 252 13.01 -42.74 42.87
C SER A 252 12.50 -41.86 44.00
N HIS A 253 11.35 -41.20 43.79
CA HIS A 253 10.57 -40.62 44.88
C HIS A 253 9.84 -41.73 45.64
N GLU A 254 9.93 -41.64 46.97
CA GLU A 254 9.17 -42.39 47.97
C GLU A 254 7.66 -42.23 47.77
N GLU A 255 6.95 -43.34 47.58
CA GLU A 255 5.64 -43.53 48.20
C GLU A 255 5.79 -44.60 49.29
N GLN A 256 5.38 -44.20 50.48
CA GLN A 256 5.48 -44.92 51.73
C GLN A 256 4.24 -45.82 51.90
N TYR A 257 4.40 -46.86 52.73
CA TYR A 257 3.40 -47.78 53.30
C TYR A 257 3.02 -49.03 52.48
N VAL A 258 3.54 -50.19 52.89
CA VAL A 258 2.82 -51.24 53.66
C VAL A 258 3.71 -52.49 53.79
N THR A 259 4.06 -52.82 55.05
CA THR A 259 4.49 -54.13 55.64
C THR A 259 5.32 -55.11 54.79
N ALA A 260 6.60 -55.33 55.09
CA ALA A 260 7.08 -56.24 56.15
C ALA A 260 6.50 -57.67 56.08
N ALA A 261 7.17 -58.57 55.36
CA ALA A 261 7.18 -60.00 55.66
C ALA A 261 8.34 -60.72 54.95
N VAL A 262 9.27 -61.23 55.76
CA VAL A 262 10.01 -62.48 55.56
C VAL A 262 11.01 -62.54 54.38
N ARG A 263 12.27 -62.18 54.68
CA ARG A 263 13.40 -63.01 54.26
C ARG A 263 13.42 -64.24 55.17
N ALA A 264 13.42 -65.42 54.56
CA ALA A 264 14.02 -66.61 55.12
C ALA A 264 14.86 -67.26 54.01
N SER A 265 16.13 -67.58 54.34
CA SER A 265 17.02 -68.62 53.80
C SER A 265 17.15 -68.77 52.28
N GLU A 266 18.32 -68.97 51.68
CA GLU A 266 19.53 -69.62 52.19
C GLU A 266 20.67 -69.47 51.17
N HIS A 267 21.89 -69.31 51.70
CA HIS A 267 23.19 -69.86 51.28
C HIS A 267 23.49 -70.19 49.80
N THR A 268 24.53 -69.65 49.13
CA THR A 268 26.00 -69.71 49.36
C THR A 268 26.69 -70.64 48.36
N THR A 269 27.47 -70.00 47.48
CA THR A 269 28.87 -70.28 47.11
C THR A 269 29.24 -71.58 46.36
N THR A 270 29.91 -71.33 45.24
CA THR A 270 30.74 -72.19 44.40
C THR A 270 31.92 -72.88 45.09
N ALA A 271 32.23 -74.10 44.62
CA ALA A 271 33.55 -74.61 44.13
C ALA A 271 33.89 -76.05 44.64
N PRO A 272 34.91 -76.76 44.08
CA PRO A 272 34.99 -77.24 42.70
C PRO A 272 35.57 -78.69 42.56
N GLY A 273 35.60 -79.23 41.33
CA GLY A 273 36.47 -80.35 40.87
C GLY A 273 35.72 -81.66 40.54
N LEU A 274 36.17 -82.57 39.67
CA LEU A 274 37.15 -82.61 38.57
C LEU A 274 36.91 -83.99 37.87
N ILE A 275 37.12 -84.04 36.54
CA ILE A 275 37.37 -85.21 35.64
C ILE A 275 36.24 -86.21 35.24
N THR A 276 36.11 -86.34 33.90
CA THR A 276 36.00 -87.55 33.03
C THR A 276 34.65 -88.15 32.61
N SER A 277 34.46 -88.13 31.28
CA SER A 277 34.23 -89.27 30.35
C SER A 277 32.91 -89.30 29.56
N GLY A 278 33.05 -89.26 28.22
CA GLY A 278 32.40 -90.20 27.29
C GLY A 278 30.98 -89.91 26.75
N PRO A 279 30.73 -89.96 25.42
CA PRO A 279 29.43 -89.71 24.74
C PRO A 279 28.77 -91.06 24.32
N PRO A 280 27.87 -91.20 23.30
CA PRO A 280 26.92 -90.32 22.59
C PRO A 280 25.48 -90.92 22.47
N GLU A 281 24.53 -90.24 21.81
CA GLU A 281 23.44 -90.76 20.89
C GLU A 281 22.21 -89.81 20.90
N GLN A 282 21.90 -89.14 19.78
CA GLN A 282 20.97 -89.53 18.70
C GLN A 282 19.49 -89.59 19.15
N GLN A 283 18.67 -88.56 18.85
CA GLN A 283 17.81 -88.41 17.65
C GLN A 283 16.35 -88.92 17.90
N PRO A 284 15.34 -88.65 17.04
CA PRO A 284 14.45 -87.47 17.11
C PRO A 284 12.95 -87.84 16.93
N GLY A 285 12.09 -86.85 16.68
CA GLY A 285 10.84 -87.02 15.90
C GLY A 285 9.52 -86.74 16.65
N THR A 286 8.79 -85.67 16.29
CA THR A 286 7.67 -85.60 15.30
C THR A 286 6.36 -86.17 15.84
N SER A 287 5.20 -85.49 15.78
CA SER A 287 4.43 -84.96 14.62
C SER A 287 3.23 -84.15 15.19
N GLY A 288 2.46 -83.27 14.54
CA GLY A 288 2.22 -82.82 13.16
C GLY A 288 1.13 -81.71 13.23
N THR A 289 1.16 -80.65 12.42
CA THR A 289 0.54 -80.47 11.08
C THR A 289 -0.97 -80.16 11.04
N LEU A 290 -1.32 -79.05 10.36
CA LEU A 290 -2.50 -78.69 9.52
C LEU A 290 -2.55 -77.14 9.49
N GLU A 291 -2.65 -76.36 8.40
CA GLU A 291 -3.27 -76.52 7.08
C GLU A 291 -2.55 -75.74 5.95
N LEU A 292 -2.97 -76.04 4.72
CA LEU A 292 -2.40 -75.75 3.40
C LEU A 292 -3.40 -74.95 2.51
N SER A 293 -2.93 -73.81 1.97
CA SER A 293 -3.08 -73.24 0.60
C SER A 293 -4.43 -73.00 -0.11
N ALA A 294 -4.57 -71.79 -0.70
CA ALA A 294 -4.52 -71.49 -2.16
C ALA A 294 -4.93 -70.00 -2.44
N LEU A 295 -4.02 -69.06 -2.78
CA LEU A 295 -3.48 -68.63 -4.11
C LEU A 295 -4.42 -67.76 -4.99
N PRO A 296 -3.95 -66.87 -5.92
CA PRO A 296 -2.55 -66.43 -6.19
C PRO A 296 -2.32 -64.94 -6.64
N VAL A 297 -1.02 -64.62 -6.91
CA VAL A 297 -0.44 -63.57 -7.80
C VAL A 297 -0.39 -62.13 -7.22
N ASP A 298 0.72 -61.36 -7.13
CA ASP A 298 1.95 -61.28 -7.93
C ASP A 298 3.14 -60.61 -7.18
N THR A 299 4.35 -60.82 -7.70
CA THR A 299 5.57 -59.99 -7.62
C THR A 299 6.38 -59.86 -6.30
N ALA A 300 7.46 -60.65 -6.28
CA ALA A 300 8.86 -60.28 -6.03
C ALA A 300 9.25 -59.53 -4.73
N SER A 301 9.78 -60.29 -3.77
CA SER A 301 10.97 -59.89 -3.01
C SER A 301 11.87 -61.10 -2.77
N SER A 302 13.12 -61.01 -3.22
CA SER A 302 14.19 -61.92 -2.85
C SER A 302 15.17 -61.15 -1.98
N ALA A 303 15.28 -61.56 -0.72
CA ALA A 303 16.48 -61.34 0.07
C ALA A 303 17.07 -62.73 0.37
N SER A 304 18.25 -63.01 -0.17
CA SER A 304 19.08 -64.12 0.31
C SER A 304 20.54 -63.72 0.32
N ARG A 305 21.19 -64.14 1.40
CA ARG A 305 22.60 -63.96 1.72
C ARG A 305 23.53 -64.82 0.85
N CYS A 306 24.73 -64.25 0.68
CA CYS A 306 26.07 -64.85 0.65
C CYS A 306 26.66 -65.42 -0.65
N TYR A 307 27.97 -65.16 -0.75
CA TYR A 307 29.02 -65.61 -1.67
C TYR A 307 29.17 -64.83 -2.98
N ASP A 308 30.26 -64.05 -3.06
CA ASP A 308 30.86 -63.65 -4.32
C ASP A 308 32.26 -64.27 -4.44
N ASP A 309 32.37 -65.09 -5.49
CA ASP A 309 33.59 -65.60 -6.10
C ASP A 309 34.22 -64.51 -6.99
N VAL A 310 35.53 -64.58 -7.16
CA VAL A 310 36.35 -63.67 -7.96
C VAL A 310 36.33 -64.07 -9.44
N ILE A 311 35.88 -63.20 -10.37
CA ILE A 311 36.40 -63.03 -11.76
C ILE A 311 36.10 -61.58 -12.24
N PRO A 312 37.03 -60.88 -12.95
CA PRO A 312 37.01 -59.43 -13.11
C PRO A 312 36.40 -58.95 -14.44
N GLY A 313 35.82 -57.74 -14.44
CA GLY A 313 35.65 -56.95 -15.66
C GLY A 313 34.38 -56.11 -15.72
N GLN A 314 34.45 -54.87 -15.23
CA GLN A 314 33.83 -53.68 -15.85
C GLN A 314 34.20 -52.41 -15.05
N SER A 315 35.45 -51.97 -15.21
CA SER A 315 36.06 -50.81 -14.54
C SER A 315 35.64 -49.45 -15.14
N GLY A 316 34.37 -49.24 -15.47
CA GLY A 316 33.92 -48.00 -16.13
C GLY A 316 32.77 -47.26 -15.45
N LEU A 317 31.90 -47.97 -14.72
CA LEU A 317 30.66 -47.41 -14.17
C LEU A 317 30.69 -47.22 -12.64
N GLU A 318 31.58 -47.94 -11.94
CA GLU A 318 31.77 -47.83 -10.50
C GLU A 318 32.58 -46.58 -10.09
N GLU A 319 33.56 -46.16 -10.91
CA GLU A 319 34.34 -44.95 -10.64
C GLU A 319 33.48 -43.68 -10.69
N SER A 320 32.49 -43.61 -11.58
CA SER A 320 31.58 -42.46 -11.68
C SER A 320 30.64 -42.37 -10.48
N PHE A 321 30.16 -43.51 -9.96
CA PHE A 321 29.25 -43.55 -8.81
C PHE A 321 29.98 -43.30 -7.48
N VAL A 322 31.23 -43.77 -7.36
CA VAL A 322 32.12 -43.50 -6.22
C VAL A 322 32.63 -42.05 -6.25
N HIS A 323 32.84 -41.45 -7.42
CA HIS A 323 33.20 -40.03 -7.51
C HIS A 323 32.00 -39.11 -7.21
N LEU A 324 30.78 -39.53 -7.59
CA LEU A 324 29.55 -38.84 -7.19
C LEU A 324 29.32 -38.96 -5.68
N SER A 325 29.48 -40.15 -5.08
CA SER A 325 29.32 -40.35 -3.64
C SER A 325 30.41 -39.65 -2.83
N LYS A 326 31.66 -39.58 -3.30
CA LYS A 326 32.73 -38.76 -2.70
C LYS A 326 32.48 -37.26 -2.87
N LEU A 327 31.88 -36.82 -3.97
CA LEU A 327 31.41 -35.44 -4.12
C LEU A 327 30.25 -35.14 -3.16
N PHE A 328 29.30 -36.07 -2.99
CA PHE A 328 28.22 -35.95 -2.01
C PHE A 328 28.71 -36.03 -0.56
N ASP A 329 29.74 -36.80 -0.24
CA ASP A 329 30.40 -36.85 1.08
C ASP A 329 31.27 -35.63 1.35
N GLY A 330 31.87 -35.06 0.31
CA GLY A 330 32.53 -33.75 0.39
C GLY A 330 31.52 -32.65 0.67
N ILE A 331 30.40 -32.63 -0.06
CA ILE A 331 29.29 -31.69 0.14
C ILE A 331 28.62 -31.91 1.51
N SER A 332 28.47 -33.15 1.98
CA SER A 332 27.84 -33.45 3.26
C SER A 332 28.59 -32.82 4.43
N ARG A 333 29.94 -32.84 4.42
CA ARG A 333 30.77 -32.13 5.41
C ARG A 333 30.57 -30.61 5.40
N TYR A 334 30.32 -30.01 4.24
CA TYR A 334 29.99 -28.58 4.14
C TYR A 334 28.53 -28.27 4.50
N VAL A 335 27.62 -29.23 4.34
CA VAL A 335 26.18 -29.11 4.67
C VAL A 335 25.91 -29.39 6.15
N GLU A 336 26.76 -30.15 6.83
CA GLU A 336 26.58 -30.55 8.23
C GLU A 336 26.46 -29.37 9.22
N PRO A 337 27.26 -28.28 9.12
CA PRO A 337 27.02 -27.06 9.90
C PRO A 337 25.67 -26.41 9.62
N PHE A 338 25.19 -26.43 8.36
CA PHE A 338 23.87 -25.90 8.00
C PHE A 338 22.74 -26.78 8.53
N ARG A 339 22.88 -28.10 8.46
CA ARG A 339 21.92 -29.05 9.04
C ARG A 339 21.81 -28.82 10.55
N ASN A 340 22.94 -28.75 11.25
CA ASN A 340 22.98 -28.45 12.67
C ASN A 340 22.37 -27.09 13.00
N PHE A 341 22.57 -26.07 12.16
CA PHE A 341 21.94 -24.76 12.33
C PHE A 341 20.40 -24.84 12.23
N PHE A 342 19.87 -25.48 11.19
CA PHE A 342 18.43 -25.60 10.99
C PHE A 342 17.76 -26.51 12.02
N GLU A 343 18.43 -27.58 12.46
CA GLU A 343 17.95 -28.45 13.52
C GLU A 343 17.86 -27.70 14.86
N ASN A 344 18.90 -26.94 15.21
CA ASN A 344 18.89 -26.06 16.38
C ASN A 344 17.82 -24.96 16.30
N LEU A 345 17.48 -24.48 15.10
CA LEU A 345 16.42 -23.48 14.88
C LEU A 345 15.01 -24.08 15.06
N LEU A 346 14.78 -25.29 14.54
CA LEU A 346 13.50 -25.98 14.63
C LEU A 346 13.23 -26.50 16.03
N HIS A 347 14.25 -27.06 16.68
CA HIS A 347 14.19 -27.69 18.01
C HIS A 347 15.18 -27.05 18.99
N PRO A 348 14.99 -25.77 19.39
CA PRO A 348 15.85 -25.12 20.37
C PRO A 348 15.61 -25.68 21.78
N VAL A 349 16.68 -25.73 22.59
CA VAL A 349 16.66 -26.20 23.99
C VAL A 349 15.72 -25.35 24.88
N TYR A 350 15.59 -24.07 24.59
CA TYR A 350 14.68 -23.15 25.28
C TYR A 350 14.03 -22.21 24.27
N ARG A 351 12.70 -22.08 24.32
CA ARG A 351 11.91 -21.26 23.39
C ARG A 351 10.92 -20.38 24.15
N VAL A 352 10.99 -19.07 23.92
CA VAL A 352 10.00 -18.10 24.41
C VAL A 352 9.06 -17.76 23.27
N THR A 353 7.84 -18.31 23.31
CA THR A 353 6.81 -18.08 22.30
C THR A 353 6.30 -16.65 22.35
N THR A 354 6.09 -16.06 21.18
CA THR A 354 5.57 -14.69 21.05
C THR A 354 4.68 -14.58 19.81
N ASP A 355 3.71 -13.66 19.83
CA ASP A 355 2.79 -13.43 18.71
C ASP A 355 3.07 -12.04 18.11
N VAL A 356 3.66 -12.04 16.92
CA VAL A 356 4.06 -10.83 16.18
C VAL A 356 3.29 -10.70 14.86
N TYR A 357 2.36 -11.62 14.60
CA TYR A 357 1.64 -11.69 13.32
C TYR A 357 0.85 -10.41 13.02
N ALA A 358 0.25 -9.78 14.04
CA ALA A 358 -0.47 -8.53 13.86
C ALA A 358 0.43 -7.41 13.26
N TYR A 359 1.69 -7.33 13.69
CA TYR A 359 2.65 -6.37 13.15
C TYR A 359 3.11 -6.74 11.74
N MET A 360 3.27 -8.03 11.46
CA MET A 360 3.59 -8.54 10.12
C MET A 360 2.47 -8.21 9.12
N PHE A 361 1.22 -8.51 9.47
CA PHE A 361 0.05 -8.17 8.66
C PHE A 361 -0.05 -6.66 8.42
N PHE A 362 0.22 -5.83 9.43
CA PHE A 362 0.20 -4.37 9.26
C PHE A 362 1.27 -3.87 8.27
N CYS A 363 2.47 -4.48 8.26
CA CYS A 363 3.48 -4.18 7.25
C CYS A 363 3.00 -4.51 5.84
N ASP A 364 2.39 -5.69 5.65
CA ASP A 364 1.86 -6.09 4.36
C ASP A 364 0.64 -5.28 3.92
N PHE A 365 -0.19 -4.84 4.86
CA PHE A 365 -1.32 -3.94 4.62
C PHE A 365 -0.82 -2.56 4.14
N ILE A 366 0.19 -1.99 4.79
CA ILE A 366 0.80 -0.74 4.30
C ILE A 366 1.44 -0.94 2.92
N ASN A 367 2.17 -2.05 2.71
CA ASN A 367 2.75 -2.37 1.41
C ASN A 367 1.70 -2.49 0.30
N PHE A 368 0.53 -3.05 0.60
CA PHE A 368 -0.59 -3.10 -0.33
C PHE A 368 -1.02 -1.70 -0.77
N PHE A 369 -1.20 -0.76 0.18
CA PHE A 369 -1.53 0.64 -0.16
C PHE A 369 -0.41 1.37 -0.90
N ILE A 370 0.87 1.11 -0.55
CA ILE A 370 2.01 1.71 -1.27
C ILE A 370 2.00 1.28 -2.73
N MET A 371 1.68 0.02 -3.03
CA MET A 371 1.56 -0.42 -4.43
C MET A 371 0.35 0.22 -5.11
N VAL A 372 -0.81 0.27 -4.46
CA VAL A 372 -2.03 0.86 -5.05
C VAL A 372 -1.83 2.33 -5.38
N PHE A 373 -1.31 3.14 -4.44
CA PHE A 373 -1.10 4.57 -4.67
C PHE A 373 0.17 4.86 -5.49
N GLY A 374 1.20 4.02 -5.37
CA GLY A 374 2.49 4.14 -6.06
C GLY A 374 2.58 3.35 -7.36
N TYR A 375 1.45 2.93 -7.93
CA TYR A 375 1.38 2.04 -9.09
C TYR A 375 2.16 2.54 -10.31
N TRP A 376 2.27 3.86 -10.50
CA TRP A 376 3.04 4.51 -11.57
C TRP A 376 4.52 4.13 -11.55
N ALA A 377 5.04 3.73 -10.38
CA ALA A 377 6.42 3.29 -10.19
C ALA A 377 6.62 1.78 -10.38
N PHE A 378 5.54 1.00 -10.49
CA PHE A 378 5.56 -0.47 -10.53
C PHE A 378 5.24 -1.07 -11.92
N GLY A 379 5.60 -0.38 -13.01
CA GLY A 379 5.40 -0.88 -14.37
C GLY A 379 5.89 0.11 -15.44
N THR A 380 5.35 -0.02 -16.66
CA THR A 380 5.68 0.82 -17.84
C THR A 380 4.91 2.15 -17.88
N GLY A 381 4.20 2.50 -16.80
CA GLY A 381 3.38 3.71 -16.69
C GLY A 381 4.23 4.98 -16.77
N GLY A 382 4.19 5.64 -17.93
CA GLY A 382 5.07 6.76 -18.27
C GLY A 382 4.77 8.11 -17.60
N SER A 383 3.71 8.26 -16.79
CA SER A 383 3.37 9.55 -16.16
C SER A 383 3.10 9.42 -14.66
N GLU A 384 3.50 10.45 -13.90
CA GLU A 384 3.15 10.67 -12.48
C GLU A 384 1.65 10.97 -12.28
N ASP A 385 0.80 10.64 -13.25
CA ASP A 385 -0.63 10.79 -13.06
C ASP A 385 -1.10 9.78 -12.00
N GLY A 386 -1.98 10.19 -11.09
CA GLY A 386 -2.50 9.29 -10.05
C GLY A 386 -3.33 8.13 -10.62
N VAL A 387 -3.71 7.16 -9.78
CA VAL A 387 -4.53 5.97 -10.15
C VAL A 387 -5.78 6.36 -10.96
N ALA A 388 -6.28 7.58 -10.73
CA ALA A 388 -7.36 8.20 -11.48
C ALA A 388 -7.15 8.21 -13.00
N SER A 389 -5.93 8.37 -13.52
CA SER A 389 -5.68 8.40 -14.98
C SER A 389 -5.79 7.03 -15.65
N TYR A 390 -5.74 5.96 -14.88
CA TYR A 390 -5.91 4.60 -15.38
C TYR A 390 -7.37 4.17 -15.34
N PHE A 391 -8.11 4.61 -14.31
CA PHE A 391 -9.58 4.61 -14.39
C PHE A 391 -10.09 5.47 -15.56
N GLN A 392 -9.34 6.50 -15.96
CA GLN A 392 -9.66 7.30 -17.16
C GLN A 392 -9.34 6.54 -18.46
N LYS A 393 -8.20 5.84 -18.54
CA LYS A 393 -7.79 5.10 -19.74
C LYS A 393 -8.43 3.71 -19.87
N ASN A 394 -9.11 3.20 -18.84
CA ASN A 394 -9.64 1.83 -18.75
C ASN A 394 -8.61 0.72 -19.03
N GLU A 395 -7.32 1.04 -18.96
CA GLU A 395 -6.24 0.10 -19.19
C GLU A 395 -5.52 -0.10 -17.86
N VAL A 396 -5.52 -1.32 -17.31
CA VAL A 396 -4.72 -1.63 -16.12
C VAL A 396 -3.42 -2.30 -16.59
N PRO A 397 -2.23 -1.80 -16.22
CA PRO A 397 -0.99 -2.45 -16.59
C PRO A 397 -0.95 -3.87 -16.04
N VAL A 398 -0.80 -4.85 -16.94
CA VAL A 398 -0.75 -6.26 -16.58
C VAL A 398 0.32 -6.56 -15.51
N PRO A 399 1.55 -6.00 -15.57
CA PRO A 399 2.56 -6.23 -14.53
C PRO A 399 2.12 -5.76 -13.14
N PHE A 400 1.39 -4.64 -13.07
CA PHE A 400 0.86 -4.11 -11.81
C PHE A 400 -0.23 -5.03 -11.25
N LEU A 401 -1.15 -5.51 -12.09
CA LEU A 401 -2.20 -6.45 -11.67
C LEU A 401 -1.61 -7.76 -11.12
N ILE A 402 -0.62 -8.33 -11.82
CA ILE A 402 0.08 -9.54 -11.37
C ILE A 402 0.74 -9.31 -10.01
N MET A 403 1.40 -8.16 -9.82
CA MET A 403 2.06 -7.81 -8.56
C MET A 403 1.04 -7.67 -7.41
N LEU A 404 -0.10 -7.03 -7.66
CA LEU A 404 -1.15 -6.85 -6.66
C LEU A 404 -1.75 -8.21 -6.25
N LEU A 405 -2.04 -9.07 -7.22
CA LEU A 405 -2.58 -10.41 -6.99
C LEU A 405 -1.57 -11.30 -6.27
N ALA A 406 -0.29 -11.22 -6.64
CA ALA A 406 0.79 -11.94 -5.96
C ALA A 406 0.95 -11.49 -4.50
N GLN A 407 0.95 -10.19 -4.21
CA GLN A 407 1.00 -9.71 -2.81
C GLN A 407 -0.22 -10.19 -2.03
N PHE A 408 -1.42 -10.12 -2.59
CA PHE A 408 -2.62 -10.62 -1.93
C PHE A 408 -2.49 -12.13 -1.62
N ALA A 409 -2.03 -12.94 -2.58
CA ALA A 409 -1.78 -14.36 -2.39
C ALA A 409 -0.73 -14.62 -1.28
N LEU A 410 0.36 -13.85 -1.23
CA LEU A 410 1.37 -13.97 -0.18
C LEU A 410 0.82 -13.68 1.22
N ILE A 411 -0.06 -12.68 1.36
CA ILE A 411 -0.75 -12.38 2.63
C ILE A 411 -1.62 -13.56 3.06
N VAL A 412 -2.36 -14.16 2.12
CA VAL A 412 -3.24 -15.31 2.36
C VAL A 412 -2.43 -16.55 2.77
N ILE A 413 -1.32 -16.85 2.07
CA ILE A 413 -0.42 -17.97 2.40
C ILE A 413 0.20 -17.77 3.78
N ASP A 414 0.61 -16.55 4.13
CA ASP A 414 1.16 -16.26 5.46
C ASP A 414 0.11 -16.49 6.56
N ARG A 415 -1.14 -16.04 6.34
CA ARG A 415 -2.24 -16.31 7.27
C ARG A 415 -2.45 -17.81 7.49
N ALA A 416 -2.41 -18.60 6.42
CA ALA A 416 -2.56 -20.06 6.50
C ALA A 416 -1.44 -20.72 7.32
N LEU A 417 -0.18 -20.33 7.08
CA LEU A 417 0.98 -20.84 7.84
C LEU A 417 0.92 -20.45 9.32
N TYR A 418 0.46 -19.22 9.60
CA TYR A 418 0.25 -18.73 10.97
C TYR A 418 -0.79 -19.56 11.72
N LEU A 419 -1.97 -19.80 11.13
CA LEU A 419 -3.06 -20.54 11.78
C LEU A 419 -2.72 -22.02 12.00
N ARG A 420 -2.01 -22.64 11.05
CA ARG A 420 -1.51 -24.02 11.19
C ARG A 420 -0.34 -24.17 12.17
N LYS A 421 0.24 -23.06 12.66
CA LYS A 421 1.41 -23.03 13.57
C LYS A 421 2.63 -23.78 13.01
N TYR A 422 2.78 -23.84 11.68
CA TYR A 422 3.77 -24.70 11.01
C TYR A 422 5.12 -23.97 10.81
N ILE A 423 6.05 -24.16 11.76
CA ILE A 423 7.35 -23.44 11.79
C ILE A 423 8.24 -23.80 10.59
N LEU A 424 8.33 -25.08 10.21
CA LEU A 424 9.16 -25.50 9.07
C LEU A 424 8.65 -24.89 7.76
N GLY A 425 7.34 -24.93 7.51
CA GLY A 425 6.75 -24.28 6.34
C GLY A 425 6.96 -22.77 6.34
N LYS A 426 6.88 -22.13 7.52
CA LYS A 426 7.18 -20.69 7.65
C LYS A 426 8.65 -20.37 7.34
N LEU A 427 9.59 -21.23 7.72
CA LEU A 427 11.01 -21.09 7.38
C LEU A 427 11.25 -21.24 5.88
N ILE A 428 10.68 -22.26 5.24
CA ILE A 428 10.78 -22.44 3.78
C ILE A 428 10.19 -21.22 3.06
N PHE A 429 9.04 -20.75 3.53
CA PHE A 429 8.40 -19.54 3.00
C PHE A 429 9.28 -18.30 3.18
N GLN A 430 9.93 -18.14 4.34
CA GLN A 430 10.89 -17.05 4.60
C GLN A 430 12.07 -17.08 3.62
N VAL A 431 12.68 -18.23 3.40
CA VAL A 431 13.79 -18.37 2.45
C VAL A 431 13.34 -18.02 1.04
N PHE A 432 12.20 -18.58 0.61
CA PHE A 432 11.62 -18.33 -0.70
C PHE A 432 11.32 -16.83 -0.92
N ILE A 433 10.62 -16.19 0.02
CA ILE A 433 10.24 -14.77 -0.14
C ILE A 433 11.46 -13.85 -0.14
N VAL A 434 12.50 -14.14 0.64
CA VAL A 434 13.75 -13.35 0.63
C VAL A 434 14.34 -13.35 -0.78
N PHE A 435 14.52 -14.51 -1.42
CA PHE A 435 15.05 -14.53 -2.78
C PHE A 435 14.11 -13.85 -3.79
N VAL A 436 12.81 -14.15 -3.74
CA VAL A 436 11.83 -13.58 -4.67
C VAL A 436 11.81 -12.05 -4.60
N ILE A 437 11.78 -11.44 -3.41
CA ILE A 437 11.71 -9.97 -3.33
C ILE A 437 12.99 -9.29 -3.81
N HIS A 438 14.17 -9.86 -3.55
CA HIS A 438 15.44 -9.25 -3.97
C HIS A 438 15.64 -9.41 -5.47
N ILE A 439 15.31 -10.58 -6.04
CA ILE A 439 15.33 -10.79 -7.50
C ILE A 439 14.32 -9.86 -8.18
N TRP A 440 13.09 -9.80 -7.65
CA TRP A 440 12.04 -8.98 -8.23
C TRP A 440 12.37 -7.49 -8.20
N MET A 441 12.80 -6.95 -7.05
CA MET A 441 13.01 -5.52 -6.88
C MET A 441 14.25 -4.99 -7.60
N PHE A 442 15.35 -5.76 -7.64
CA PHE A 442 16.61 -5.28 -8.21
C PHE A 442 16.84 -5.69 -9.66
N PHE A 443 16.16 -6.73 -10.17
CA PHE A 443 16.34 -7.20 -11.56
C PHE A 443 15.06 -7.11 -12.39
N VAL A 444 13.93 -7.66 -11.91
CA VAL A 444 12.70 -7.72 -12.71
C VAL A 444 12.07 -6.34 -12.86
N LEU A 445 11.91 -5.60 -11.75
CA LEU A 445 11.27 -4.28 -11.76
C LEU A 445 12.02 -3.27 -12.64
N PRO A 446 13.35 -3.07 -12.51
CA PRO A 446 14.09 -2.20 -13.43
C PRO A 446 14.05 -2.68 -14.88
N GLY A 447 13.96 -3.99 -15.13
CA GLY A 447 13.82 -4.53 -16.48
C GLY A 447 12.49 -4.23 -17.14
N ILE A 448 11.40 -4.19 -16.37
CA ILE A 448 10.07 -3.84 -16.87
C ILE A 448 9.88 -2.33 -16.95
N SER A 449 10.30 -1.58 -15.92
CA SER A 449 10.07 -0.13 -15.83
C SER A 449 11.08 0.69 -16.64
N GLN A 450 12.21 0.09 -17.05
CA GLN A 450 13.35 0.77 -17.68
C GLN A 450 13.90 1.94 -16.85
N ARG A 451 13.56 2.01 -15.56
CA ARG A 451 14.04 3.01 -14.61
C ARG A 451 14.91 2.35 -13.55
N SER A 452 15.95 3.05 -13.10
CA SER A 452 16.82 2.54 -12.04
C SER A 452 16.14 2.67 -10.68
N PHE A 453 16.34 1.66 -9.83
CA PHE A 453 15.88 1.67 -8.44
C PHE A 453 16.50 2.84 -7.63
N VAL A 454 17.69 3.32 -8.00
CA VAL A 454 18.39 4.36 -7.22
C VAL A 454 17.83 5.76 -7.45
N GLU A 455 17.19 6.02 -8.60
CA GLU A 455 16.69 7.35 -8.98
C GLU A 455 15.78 7.96 -7.90
N GLU A 456 15.99 9.23 -7.54
CA GLU A 456 15.28 9.88 -6.43
C GLU A 456 13.77 9.88 -6.61
N LYS A 457 13.31 10.00 -7.85
CA LYS A 457 11.89 10.00 -8.21
C LYS A 457 11.20 8.68 -7.85
N ASN A 458 11.89 7.53 -7.87
CA ASN A 458 11.31 6.21 -7.59
C ASN A 458 11.17 5.91 -6.08
N LEU A 459 10.42 6.75 -5.35
CA LEU A 459 10.16 6.57 -3.91
C LEU A 459 9.27 5.36 -3.56
N PRO A 460 8.17 5.05 -4.29
CA PRO A 460 7.25 3.99 -3.85
C PRO A 460 7.89 2.59 -3.75
N PRO A 461 8.71 2.12 -4.73
CA PRO A 461 9.41 0.83 -4.61
C PRO A 461 10.41 0.79 -3.45
N LYS A 462 11.07 1.92 -3.16
CA LYS A 462 11.98 2.05 -2.01
C LYS A 462 11.24 1.88 -0.68
N LEU A 463 10.11 2.57 -0.52
CA LEU A 463 9.28 2.46 0.69
C LEU A 463 8.70 1.05 0.84
N TRP A 464 8.23 0.46 -0.26
CA TRP A 464 7.71 -0.91 -0.27
C TRP A 464 8.79 -1.91 0.17
N TYR A 465 9.98 -1.83 -0.41
CA TYR A 465 11.10 -2.72 -0.05
C TYR A 465 11.52 -2.54 1.41
N PHE A 466 11.58 -1.30 1.91
CA PHE A 466 11.92 -1.01 3.30
C PHE A 466 10.93 -1.65 4.28
N ILE A 467 9.63 -1.48 4.04
CA ILE A 467 8.59 -2.05 4.92
C ILE A 467 8.53 -3.58 4.77
N LYS A 468 8.75 -4.12 3.56
CA LYS A 468 8.87 -5.58 3.36
C LYS A 468 10.09 -6.16 4.09
N CYS A 469 11.20 -5.43 4.17
CA CYS A 469 12.35 -5.83 4.99
C CYS A 469 12.03 -5.84 6.49
N ILE A 470 11.26 -4.87 7.00
CA ILE A 470 10.77 -4.90 8.39
C ILE A 470 9.90 -6.15 8.60
N TYR A 471 9.01 -6.47 7.66
CA TYR A 471 8.23 -7.71 7.69
C TYR A 471 9.14 -8.95 7.77
N LEU A 472 10.23 -9.02 6.99
CA LEU A 472 11.16 -10.16 7.03
C LEU A 472 11.88 -10.29 8.37
N ILE A 473 12.24 -9.18 9.03
CA ILE A 473 12.84 -9.17 10.37
C ILE A 473 11.84 -9.70 11.40
N LEU A 474 10.58 -9.22 11.35
CA LEU A 474 9.51 -9.68 12.23
C LEU A 474 9.17 -11.16 12.01
N SER A 475 9.16 -11.60 10.75
CA SER A 475 8.94 -13.00 10.37
C SER A 475 10.05 -13.91 10.89
N ALA A 476 11.33 -13.52 10.73
CA ALA A 476 12.46 -14.25 11.31
C ALA A 476 12.40 -14.29 12.85
N TYR A 477 12.02 -13.18 13.47
CA TYR A 477 11.82 -13.10 14.92
C TYR A 477 10.70 -14.06 15.39
N GLN A 478 9.59 -14.15 14.66
CA GLN A 478 8.50 -15.09 14.92
C GLN A 478 8.95 -16.55 14.78
N ILE A 479 9.76 -16.88 13.76
CA ILE A 479 10.31 -18.23 13.56
C ILE A 479 11.22 -18.62 14.74
N ARG A 480 12.10 -17.71 15.16
CA ARG A 480 13.02 -17.91 16.30
C ARG A 480 12.26 -18.15 17.60
N SER A 481 11.28 -17.30 17.89
CA SER A 481 10.49 -17.38 19.12
C SER A 481 9.44 -18.51 19.09
N GLY A 482 9.00 -18.93 17.91
CA GLY A 482 7.92 -19.89 17.72
C GLY A 482 6.53 -19.34 18.06
N TYR A 483 5.50 -20.11 17.69
CA TYR A 483 4.10 -19.72 17.86
C TYR A 483 3.58 -20.04 19.27
N PRO A 484 2.80 -19.14 19.91
CA PRO A 484 2.16 -19.46 21.18
C PRO A 484 1.04 -20.47 20.99
N THR A 485 0.66 -21.13 22.09
CA THR A 485 -0.44 -22.10 22.09
C THR A 485 -1.80 -21.44 21.82
N ARG A 486 -1.99 -20.20 22.28
CA ARG A 486 -3.22 -19.41 22.11
C ARG A 486 -3.09 -18.32 21.05
N ILE A 487 -3.80 -18.45 19.91
CA ILE A 487 -3.73 -17.58 18.73
C ILE A 487 -5.08 -17.16 18.13
N LEU A 488 -6.21 -17.82 18.47
CA LEU A 488 -7.50 -17.67 17.80
C LEU A 488 -8.27 -16.39 18.16
N GLY A 489 -7.74 -15.54 19.05
CA GLY A 489 -8.34 -14.26 19.39
C GLY A 489 -8.04 -13.15 18.38
N ASN A 490 -8.99 -12.23 18.17
CA ASN A 490 -8.72 -10.99 17.45
C ASN A 490 -7.76 -10.08 18.26
N PHE A 491 -6.73 -9.56 17.60
CA PHE A 491 -5.73 -8.67 18.19
C PHE A 491 -6.36 -7.42 18.83
N PHE A 492 -7.35 -6.82 18.17
CA PHE A 492 -8.02 -5.63 18.69
C PHE A 492 -8.88 -5.92 19.93
N CYS A 493 -9.24 -7.19 20.16
CA CYS A 493 -10.12 -7.61 21.23
C CYS A 493 -9.41 -8.01 22.53
N LYS A 494 -8.08 -7.79 22.66
CA LYS A 494 -7.31 -8.15 23.86
C LYS A 494 -7.56 -7.25 25.08
N LYS A 495 -8.04 -6.01 24.88
CA LYS A 495 -8.39 -5.07 25.97
C LYS A 495 -9.72 -4.37 25.64
N TYR A 496 -10.41 -3.91 26.67
CA TYR A 496 -11.75 -3.32 26.57
C TYR A 496 -11.75 -1.79 26.71
N ASN A 497 -10.85 -1.09 26.00
CA ASN A 497 -10.70 0.37 26.10
C ASN A 497 -11.37 1.08 24.91
N TYR A 498 -11.65 2.39 25.03
CA TYR A 498 -12.16 3.21 23.90
C TYR A 498 -11.29 3.12 22.63
N ILE A 499 -9.96 3.08 22.79
CA ILE A 499 -9.04 2.94 21.64
C ILE A 499 -9.32 1.64 20.89
N ASN A 500 -9.50 0.53 21.61
CA ASN A 500 -9.79 -0.77 20.99
C ASN A 500 -11.18 -0.83 20.39
N TYR A 501 -12.17 -0.18 21.02
CA TYR A 501 -13.51 -0.03 20.46
C TYR A 501 -13.49 0.68 19.09
N PHE A 502 -12.81 1.84 19.00
CA PHE A 502 -12.73 2.58 17.74
C PHE A 502 -11.86 1.86 16.69
N LEU A 503 -10.74 1.25 17.08
CA LEU A 503 -9.92 0.46 16.16
C LEU A 503 -10.67 -0.76 15.62
N PHE A 504 -11.43 -1.46 16.47
CA PHE A 504 -12.26 -2.60 16.05
C PHE A 504 -13.41 -2.17 15.14
N LYS A 505 -14.08 -1.04 15.42
CA LYS A 505 -15.06 -0.46 14.49
C LYS A 505 -14.42 -0.03 13.16
N GLY A 506 -13.24 0.56 13.19
CA GLY A 506 -12.48 0.90 11.99
C GLY A 506 -12.10 -0.34 11.17
N TYR A 507 -11.69 -1.42 11.84
CA TYR A 507 -11.44 -2.72 11.21
C TYR A 507 -12.67 -3.28 10.50
N MET A 508 -13.86 -3.19 11.10
CA MET A 508 -15.13 -3.61 10.49
C MET A 508 -15.58 -2.73 9.31
N LEU A 509 -15.11 -1.48 9.23
CA LEU A 509 -15.43 -0.57 8.13
C LEU A 509 -14.64 -0.91 6.85
N ILE A 510 -13.51 -1.60 6.98
CA ILE A 510 -12.68 -1.98 5.83
C ILE A 510 -13.43 -3.06 5.03
N PRO A 511 -13.79 -2.80 3.76
CA PRO A 511 -14.55 -3.75 2.95
C PRO A 511 -13.82 -5.09 2.79
N PHE A 512 -14.57 -6.18 2.87
CA PHE A 512 -14.10 -7.57 2.69
C PHE A 512 -13.06 -8.06 3.70
N LEU A 513 -12.47 -7.20 4.55
CA LEU A 513 -11.41 -7.62 5.46
C LEU A 513 -11.95 -8.53 6.58
N TYR A 514 -13.11 -8.18 7.14
CA TYR A 514 -13.77 -9.00 8.17
C TYR A 514 -14.20 -10.35 7.60
N GLU A 515 -14.85 -10.34 6.44
CA GLU A 515 -15.37 -11.52 5.77
C GLU A 515 -14.25 -12.47 5.35
N LEU A 516 -13.21 -11.94 4.69
CA LEU A 516 -12.05 -12.74 4.30
C LEU A 516 -11.37 -13.33 5.51
N ARG A 517 -11.19 -12.57 6.59
CA ARG A 517 -10.61 -13.11 7.83
C ARG A 517 -11.44 -14.27 8.36
N SER A 518 -12.75 -14.10 8.53
CA SER A 518 -13.61 -15.13 9.10
C SER A 518 -13.60 -16.40 8.25
N LEU A 519 -13.60 -16.28 6.92
CA LEU A 519 -13.48 -17.42 6.00
C LEU A 519 -12.12 -18.11 6.11
N MET A 520 -11.03 -17.34 6.11
CA MET A 520 -9.67 -17.85 6.24
C MET A 520 -9.46 -18.59 7.58
N ASP A 521 -9.95 -18.00 8.68
CA ASP A 521 -9.84 -18.59 10.00
C ASP A 521 -10.64 -19.91 10.08
N TRP A 522 -11.79 -20.02 9.40
CA TRP A 522 -12.56 -21.27 9.28
C TRP A 522 -11.84 -22.34 8.45
N ILE A 523 -11.24 -21.99 7.30
CA ILE A 523 -10.59 -22.96 6.39
C ILE A 523 -9.37 -23.65 7.04
N TRP A 524 -8.56 -22.90 7.81
CA TRP A 524 -7.28 -23.39 8.32
C TRP A 524 -7.28 -23.76 9.81
N THR A 525 -8.42 -23.64 10.47
CA THR A 525 -8.61 -24.10 11.85
C THR A 525 -9.36 -25.42 11.85
N ASP A 526 -8.90 -26.37 12.66
CA ASP A 526 -9.64 -27.62 12.86
C ASP A 526 -10.87 -27.30 13.74
N THR A 527 -12.09 -27.45 13.21
CA THR A 527 -13.36 -27.17 13.91
C THR A 527 -14.43 -28.17 13.48
N SER A 528 -15.38 -28.45 14.37
CA SER A 528 -16.60 -29.21 14.09
C SER A 528 -17.68 -28.38 13.37
N MET A 529 -17.59 -27.05 13.45
CA MET A 529 -18.66 -26.16 13.03
C MET A 529 -18.68 -25.93 11.52
N ASN A 530 -19.88 -26.00 10.92
CA ASN A 530 -20.08 -25.59 9.54
C ASN A 530 -19.94 -24.05 9.38
N LEU A 531 -19.66 -23.57 8.16
CA LEU A 531 -19.34 -22.17 7.88
C LEU A 531 -20.41 -21.19 8.39
N THR A 532 -21.70 -21.49 8.20
CA THR A 532 -22.78 -20.61 8.68
C THR A 532 -22.80 -20.48 10.20
N ASN A 533 -22.51 -21.58 10.92
CA ASN A 533 -22.44 -21.56 12.37
C ASN A 533 -21.21 -20.80 12.86
N TRP A 534 -20.08 -20.94 12.14
CA TRP A 534 -18.87 -20.15 12.38
C TRP A 534 -19.15 -18.64 12.24
N LEU A 535 -19.76 -18.22 11.13
CA LEU A 535 -20.10 -16.81 10.89
C LEU A 535 -21.06 -16.26 11.94
N LYS A 536 -22.06 -17.04 12.38
CA LYS A 536 -22.96 -16.66 13.48
C LYS A 536 -22.21 -16.43 14.80
N MET A 537 -21.28 -17.32 15.14
CA MET A 537 -20.50 -17.20 16.37
C MET A 537 -19.59 -15.95 16.35
N GLU A 538 -18.89 -15.72 15.23
CA GLU A 538 -18.04 -14.53 15.05
C GLU A 538 -18.85 -13.22 15.11
N ASP A 539 -20.05 -13.19 14.51
CA ASP A 539 -20.93 -12.02 14.58
C ASP A 539 -21.42 -11.74 16.01
N ILE A 540 -21.82 -12.78 16.74
CA ILE A 540 -22.20 -12.69 18.16
C ILE A 540 -21.02 -12.14 18.98
N PHE A 541 -19.81 -12.69 18.79
CA PHE A 541 -18.62 -12.24 19.49
C PHE A 541 -18.30 -10.77 19.17
N ALA A 542 -18.41 -10.36 17.90
CA ALA A 542 -18.15 -8.99 17.47
C ALA A 542 -19.12 -7.98 18.11
N ASN A 543 -20.42 -8.32 18.21
CA ASN A 543 -21.40 -7.47 18.89
C ASN A 543 -21.12 -7.42 20.40
N VAL A 544 -20.98 -8.58 21.06
CA VAL A 544 -20.74 -8.68 22.50
C VAL A 544 -19.46 -7.95 22.92
N PHE A 545 -18.38 -8.03 22.13
CA PHE A 545 -17.14 -7.31 22.39
C PHE A 545 -17.33 -5.79 22.34
N GLN A 546 -18.04 -5.27 21.33
CA GLN A 546 -18.33 -3.85 21.22
C GLN A 546 -19.15 -3.37 22.43
N LEU A 547 -20.16 -4.16 22.81
CA LEU A 547 -21.00 -3.87 23.96
C LEU A 547 -20.20 -3.91 25.27
N LYS A 548 -19.30 -4.88 25.47
CA LYS A 548 -18.42 -4.91 26.65
C LYS A 548 -17.55 -3.66 26.76
N CYS A 549 -17.02 -3.17 25.65
CA CYS A 549 -16.23 -1.93 25.63
C CYS A 549 -17.09 -0.71 26.00
N GLN A 550 -18.34 -0.64 25.51
CA GLN A 550 -19.27 0.42 25.88
C GLN A 550 -19.63 0.37 27.36
N ARG A 551 -19.98 -0.80 27.91
CA ARG A 551 -20.32 -0.95 29.34
C ARG A 551 -19.14 -0.61 30.25
N ARG A 552 -17.93 -1.02 29.90
CA ARG A 552 -16.73 -0.63 30.65
C ARG A 552 -16.48 0.88 30.59
N ALA A 553 -16.75 1.52 29.46
CA ALA A 553 -16.62 2.96 29.34
C ALA A 553 -17.68 3.71 30.17
N GLU A 554 -18.90 3.19 30.26
CA GLU A 554 -19.94 3.72 31.16
C GLU A 554 -19.57 3.53 32.64
N GLU A 555 -18.90 2.44 32.98
CA GLU A 555 -18.39 2.16 34.34
C GLU A 555 -17.21 3.06 34.72
N GLU A 556 -16.26 3.29 33.80
CA GLU A 556 -15.08 4.15 34.02
C GLU A 556 -15.44 5.64 34.05
N TYR A 557 -16.46 6.05 33.29
CA TYR A 557 -16.96 7.42 33.23
C TYR A 557 -18.46 7.50 33.54
N PRO A 558 -18.87 7.21 34.79
CA PRO A 558 -20.28 7.11 35.15
C PRO A 558 -20.94 8.48 35.13
N THR A 559 -22.09 8.55 34.47
CA THR A 559 -22.95 9.75 34.51
C THR A 559 -24.00 9.60 35.61
N PRO A 560 -24.13 10.56 36.54
CA PRO A 560 -25.15 10.50 37.58
C PRO A 560 -26.54 10.48 36.96
N ARG A 561 -27.44 9.70 37.55
CA ARG A 561 -28.83 9.55 37.07
C ARG A 561 -29.53 10.91 37.05
N GLY A 562 -30.25 11.19 35.98
CA GLY A 562 -31.00 12.44 35.81
C GLY A 562 -30.15 13.68 35.51
N SER A 563 -28.83 13.55 35.32
CA SER A 563 -27.97 14.69 34.97
C SER A 563 -28.13 15.12 33.51
N ARG A 564 -28.10 16.43 33.26
CA ARG A 564 -28.10 16.98 31.91
C ARG A 564 -26.83 16.55 31.17
N ARG A 565 -26.97 16.08 29.92
CA ARG A 565 -25.81 15.82 29.04
C ARG A 565 -25.11 17.14 28.70
N SER A 566 -23.78 17.11 28.63
CA SER A 566 -22.97 18.30 28.31
C SER A 566 -23.37 18.89 26.95
N SER A 567 -23.50 20.22 26.91
CA SER A 567 -23.79 20.96 25.68
C SER A 567 -22.76 20.70 24.60
N LEU A 568 -21.48 20.51 24.97
CA LEU A 568 -20.40 20.23 24.02
C LEU A 568 -20.63 18.89 23.30
N THR A 569 -21.07 17.84 24.00
CA THR A 569 -21.35 16.53 23.40
C THR A 569 -22.58 16.61 22.48
N LYS A 570 -23.62 17.35 22.88
CA LYS A 570 -24.84 17.54 22.07
C LYS A 570 -24.57 18.31 20.79
N TYR A 571 -23.97 19.50 20.90
CA TYR A 571 -23.65 20.34 19.74
C TYR A 571 -22.51 19.77 18.91
N GLY A 572 -21.55 19.07 19.52
CA GLY A 572 -20.47 18.40 18.80
C GLY A 572 -20.98 17.25 17.94
N LEU A 573 -21.51 16.19 18.56
CA LEU A 573 -21.96 15.02 17.80
C LEU A 573 -23.17 15.32 16.91
N GLY A 574 -24.18 16.01 17.46
CA GLY A 574 -25.37 16.39 16.70
C GLY A 574 -25.06 17.40 15.59
N GLY A 575 -24.20 18.37 15.86
CA GLY A 575 -23.78 19.37 14.86
C GLY A 575 -22.95 18.75 13.73
N VAL A 576 -22.04 17.82 14.03
CA VAL A 576 -21.28 17.10 13.00
C VAL A 576 -22.20 16.27 12.11
N MET A 577 -23.16 15.53 12.69
CA MET A 577 -24.14 14.76 11.91
C MET A 577 -25.06 15.65 11.07
N LEU A 578 -25.54 16.76 11.64
CA LEU A 578 -26.36 17.73 10.91
C LEU A 578 -25.57 18.36 9.75
N PHE A 579 -24.33 18.80 10.01
CA PHE A 579 -23.45 19.37 8.99
C PHE A 579 -23.16 18.36 7.88
N ALA A 580 -22.93 17.09 8.20
CA ALA A 580 -22.72 16.04 7.20
C ALA A 580 -23.95 15.85 6.29
N ILE A 581 -25.17 15.86 6.85
CA ILE A 581 -26.41 15.78 6.06
C ILE A 581 -26.59 17.01 5.17
N ILE A 582 -26.34 18.21 5.71
CA ILE A 582 -26.38 19.46 4.93
C ILE A 582 -25.36 19.40 3.79
N LEU A 583 -24.14 18.95 4.05
CA LEU A 583 -23.11 18.78 3.02
C LEU A 583 -23.60 17.81 1.94
N VAL A 584 -24.13 16.63 2.28
CA VAL A 584 -24.65 15.69 1.28
C VAL A 584 -25.75 16.29 0.40
N ILE A 585 -26.65 17.10 0.99
CA ILE A 585 -27.75 17.72 0.26
C ILE A 585 -27.27 18.87 -0.63
N TRP A 586 -26.34 19.70 -0.17
CA TRP A 586 -25.93 20.94 -0.85
C TRP A 586 -24.65 20.82 -1.68
N PHE A 587 -23.78 19.85 -1.38
CA PHE A 587 -22.53 19.62 -2.10
C PHE A 587 -22.74 19.40 -3.60
N PRO A 588 -23.73 18.60 -4.06
CA PRO A 588 -24.06 18.50 -5.48
C PRO A 588 -24.36 19.87 -6.12
N LEU A 589 -25.22 20.69 -5.51
CA LEU A 589 -25.55 22.04 -6.02
C LEU A 589 -24.33 22.96 -6.04
N LEU A 590 -23.50 22.94 -4.99
CA LEU A 590 -22.28 23.74 -4.89
C LEU A 590 -21.28 23.34 -5.98
N LEU A 591 -21.15 22.05 -6.28
CA LEU A 591 -20.28 21.57 -7.35
C LEU A 591 -20.74 22.05 -8.73
N PHE A 592 -22.05 22.11 -8.98
CA PHE A 592 -22.59 22.63 -10.23
C PHE A 592 -22.51 24.17 -10.33
N SER A 593 -22.70 24.90 -9.24
CA SER A 593 -22.56 26.37 -9.25
C SER A 593 -21.12 26.81 -9.47
N LEU A 594 -20.14 26.02 -9.02
CA LEU A 594 -18.72 26.20 -9.33
C LEU A 594 -18.34 25.79 -10.76
N GLY A 595 -19.29 25.35 -11.59
CA GLY A 595 -18.98 24.85 -12.93
C GLY A 595 -18.34 25.86 -13.87
N ASN A 596 -18.71 27.13 -13.76
CA ASN A 596 -18.14 28.20 -14.57
C ASN A 596 -16.83 28.76 -13.97
N THR A 597 -16.52 28.46 -12.71
CA THR A 597 -15.27 28.91 -12.07
C THR A 597 -14.17 27.85 -12.13
N VAL A 598 -14.53 26.57 -11.97
CA VAL A 598 -13.62 25.41 -11.98
C VAL A 598 -13.51 24.76 -13.37
N GLY A 599 -14.41 25.12 -14.29
CA GLY A 599 -14.38 24.63 -15.66
C GLY A 599 -13.13 25.06 -16.43
N GLN A 600 -12.70 24.25 -17.38
CA GLN A 600 -11.60 24.56 -18.29
C GLN A 600 -12.13 25.18 -19.59
N THR A 601 -11.35 26.08 -20.17
CA THR A 601 -11.70 26.75 -21.43
C THR A 601 -11.49 25.79 -22.60
N LEU A 602 -12.45 25.71 -23.53
CA LEU A 602 -12.36 24.85 -24.71
C LEU A 602 -12.82 25.63 -25.95
N LEU A 603 -11.86 26.28 -26.60
CA LEU A 603 -12.07 27.02 -27.84
C LEU A 603 -12.28 26.03 -29.01
N PRO A 604 -13.18 26.33 -29.96
CA PRO A 604 -13.32 25.54 -31.17
C PRO A 604 -12.08 25.67 -32.05
N HIS A 605 -11.74 24.61 -32.77
CA HIS A 605 -10.61 24.61 -33.70
C HIS A 605 -11.03 24.91 -35.15
N ASP A 606 -12.32 24.73 -35.46
CA ASP A 606 -12.89 25.02 -36.76
C ASP A 606 -14.26 25.68 -36.60
N CYS A 607 -14.53 26.69 -37.43
CA CYS A 607 -15.81 27.38 -37.54
C CYS A 607 -16.22 27.41 -39.00
N THR A 608 -17.31 26.72 -39.32
CA THR A 608 -17.88 26.65 -40.67
C THR A 608 -19.14 27.50 -40.75
N VAL A 609 -19.25 28.33 -41.79
CA VAL A 609 -20.42 29.16 -42.05
C VAL A 609 -20.89 28.90 -43.49
N GLU A 610 -22.17 28.63 -43.64
CA GLU A 610 -22.81 28.33 -44.92
C GLU A 610 -24.05 29.21 -45.11
N LEU A 611 -24.16 29.87 -46.25
CA LEU A 611 -25.29 30.67 -46.67
C LEU A 611 -25.91 30.05 -47.92
N SER A 612 -27.22 29.82 -47.90
CA SER A 612 -27.98 29.21 -48.99
C SER A 612 -29.25 30.00 -49.29
N LEU A 613 -29.64 30.00 -50.56
CA LEU A 613 -30.91 30.53 -51.04
C LEU A 613 -31.83 29.34 -51.32
N GLY A 614 -33.01 29.29 -50.69
CA GLY A 614 -33.97 28.23 -50.93
C GLY A 614 -33.44 26.83 -50.55
N GLY A 615 -33.83 25.85 -51.35
CA GLY A 615 -33.27 24.49 -51.31
C GLY A 615 -32.14 24.26 -52.33
N TYR A 616 -31.53 25.33 -52.85
CA TYR A 616 -30.47 25.26 -53.86
C TYR A 616 -29.09 25.10 -53.21
N GLU A 617 -28.06 24.88 -54.02
CA GLU A 617 -26.69 24.78 -53.53
C GLU A 617 -26.28 26.05 -52.74
N PRO A 618 -25.51 25.89 -51.65
CA PRO A 618 -25.07 27.01 -50.84
C PRO A 618 -24.25 27.98 -51.68
N ILE A 619 -24.64 29.25 -51.64
CA ILE A 619 -23.98 30.32 -52.39
C ILE A 619 -22.65 30.68 -51.75
N PHE A 620 -22.55 30.65 -50.42
CA PHE A 620 -21.32 30.97 -49.70
C PHE A 620 -21.05 29.91 -48.66
N LYS A 621 -19.87 29.30 -48.75
CA LYS A 621 -19.31 28.38 -47.77
C LYS A 621 -17.90 28.83 -47.42
N ILE A 622 -17.63 28.90 -46.12
CA ILE A 622 -16.33 29.30 -45.57
C ILE A 622 -16.05 28.49 -44.30
N SER A 623 -14.77 28.20 -44.04
CA SER A 623 -14.33 27.53 -42.82
C SER A 623 -13.07 28.24 -42.30
N ALA A 624 -13.11 28.70 -41.05
CA ALA A 624 -11.97 29.30 -40.37
C ALA A 624 -11.25 28.24 -39.52
N GLN A 625 -9.94 28.09 -39.73
CA GLN A 625 -9.08 27.17 -38.97
C GLN A 625 -8.26 27.91 -37.90
N GLN A 626 -7.38 27.20 -37.19
CA GLN A 626 -6.63 27.64 -35.99
C GLN A 626 -5.84 28.97 -36.13
N GLY A 627 -5.58 29.50 -37.32
CA GLY A 627 -4.94 30.83 -37.52
C GLY A 627 -5.92 32.02 -37.48
N ASN A 628 -7.18 31.76 -37.81
CA ASN A 628 -8.26 32.73 -37.94
C ASN A 628 -9.26 32.67 -36.77
N LEU A 629 -9.12 31.70 -35.88
CA LEU A 629 -9.75 31.69 -34.57
C LEU A 629 -8.73 32.11 -33.52
N ARG A 630 -8.85 33.35 -33.03
CA ARG A 630 -7.94 33.90 -32.02
C ARG A 630 -8.69 34.15 -30.73
N GLN A 631 -8.04 33.85 -29.61
CA GLN A 631 -8.53 34.25 -28.30
C GLN A 631 -8.60 35.78 -28.21
N LEU A 632 -9.64 36.31 -27.57
CA LEU A 632 -9.79 37.74 -27.36
C LEU A 632 -8.64 38.27 -26.47
N PRO A 633 -7.89 39.28 -26.94
CA PRO A 633 -6.87 39.93 -26.10
C PRO A 633 -7.50 40.55 -24.84
N TYR A 634 -6.77 40.51 -23.73
CA TYR A 634 -7.27 41.01 -22.44
C TYR A 634 -7.68 42.50 -22.51
N ASP A 635 -6.95 43.33 -23.25
CA ASP A 635 -7.29 44.75 -23.44
C ASP A 635 -8.65 44.95 -24.12
N SER A 636 -8.96 44.13 -25.13
CA SER A 636 -10.25 44.16 -25.82
C SER A 636 -11.39 43.65 -24.94
N TRP A 637 -11.12 42.69 -24.05
CA TRP A 637 -12.08 42.24 -23.04
C TRP A 637 -12.46 43.35 -22.06
N VAL A 638 -11.48 44.10 -21.54
CA VAL A 638 -11.74 45.24 -20.65
C VAL A 638 -12.57 46.32 -21.34
N ARG A 639 -12.30 46.59 -22.63
CA ARG A 639 -13.10 47.53 -23.42
C ARG A 639 -14.53 47.05 -23.65
N LEU A 640 -14.72 45.75 -23.96
CA LEU A 640 -16.04 45.14 -24.09
C LEU A 640 -16.85 45.32 -22.78
N GLN A 641 -16.24 45.04 -21.63
CA GLN A 641 -16.89 45.25 -20.34
C GLN A 641 -17.23 46.72 -20.06
N ALA A 642 -16.36 47.65 -20.49
CA ALA A 642 -16.59 49.09 -20.34
C ALA A 642 -17.75 49.60 -21.23
N GLU A 643 -17.83 49.12 -22.47
CA GLU A 643 -18.91 49.46 -23.42
C GLU A 643 -20.27 49.06 -22.87
N TYR A 644 -20.35 47.84 -22.31
CA TYR A 644 -21.60 47.29 -21.77
C TYR A 644 -21.80 47.57 -20.27
N LYS A 645 -21.08 48.53 -19.69
CA LYS A 645 -21.16 48.84 -18.24
C LYS A 645 -22.53 49.36 -17.80
N SER A 646 -23.26 50.01 -18.70
CA SER A 646 -24.59 50.57 -18.44
C SER A 646 -25.71 49.52 -18.44
N SER A 647 -25.50 48.35 -19.05
CA SER A 647 -26.51 47.28 -19.14
C SER A 647 -26.30 46.21 -18.08
N ALA A 648 -27.24 46.12 -17.13
CA ALA A 648 -27.18 45.11 -16.07
C ALA A 648 -27.25 43.67 -16.62
N ALA A 649 -28.04 43.44 -17.67
CA ALA A 649 -28.14 42.13 -18.31
C ALA A 649 -26.82 41.71 -18.98
N ALA A 650 -26.15 42.65 -19.65
CA ALA A 650 -24.85 42.41 -20.27
C ALA A 650 -23.77 42.12 -19.22
N GLN A 651 -23.73 42.89 -18.13
CA GLN A 651 -22.80 42.64 -17.02
C GLN A 651 -23.01 41.28 -16.36
N ALA A 652 -24.26 40.88 -16.13
CA ALA A 652 -24.58 39.56 -15.58
C ALA A 652 -24.15 38.42 -16.51
N PHE A 653 -24.24 38.61 -17.84
CA PHE A 653 -23.76 37.65 -18.82
C PHE A 653 -22.23 37.59 -18.84
N LEU A 654 -21.56 38.74 -18.98
CA LEU A 654 -20.09 38.85 -19.06
C LEU A 654 -19.39 38.36 -17.79
N ALA A 655 -20.02 38.44 -16.62
CA ALA A 655 -19.47 37.92 -15.38
C ALA A 655 -19.27 36.39 -15.35
N ASN A 656 -19.88 35.64 -16.27
CA ASN A 656 -19.72 34.18 -16.36
C ASN A 656 -18.53 33.74 -17.22
N TYR A 657 -17.88 34.67 -17.92
CA TYR A 657 -16.82 34.37 -18.90
C TYR A 657 -15.57 35.17 -18.59
N ASP A 658 -14.42 34.60 -18.94
CA ASP A 658 -13.12 35.26 -18.94
C ASP A 658 -12.68 35.60 -20.37
N ALA A 659 -11.65 36.43 -20.52
CA ALA A 659 -11.06 36.72 -21.84
C ALA A 659 -10.60 35.45 -22.59
N ALA A 660 -10.28 34.37 -21.86
CA ALA A 660 -9.90 33.07 -22.43
C ALA A 660 -11.06 32.24 -23.00
N ASP A 661 -12.29 32.55 -22.63
CA ASP A 661 -13.48 31.86 -23.12
C ASP A 661 -13.99 32.44 -24.45
N VAL A 662 -13.55 33.66 -24.77
CA VAL A 662 -14.02 34.41 -25.93
C VAL A 662 -13.04 34.28 -27.08
N ALA A 663 -13.55 33.84 -28.24
CA ALA A 663 -12.82 33.81 -29.50
C ALA A 663 -13.35 34.87 -30.46
N VAL A 664 -12.44 35.43 -31.24
CA VAL A 664 -12.72 36.19 -32.44
C VAL A 664 -12.43 35.28 -33.63
N VAL A 665 -13.45 35.07 -34.47
CA VAL A 665 -13.36 34.28 -35.70
C VAL A 665 -13.31 35.27 -36.86
N THR A 666 -12.24 35.23 -37.64
CA THR A 666 -12.11 35.99 -38.89
C THR A 666 -12.38 35.08 -40.08
N LEU A 667 -13.36 35.43 -40.90
CA LEU A 667 -13.76 34.67 -42.08
C LEU A 667 -13.48 35.52 -43.32
N ASN A 668 -12.89 34.93 -44.36
CA ASN A 668 -12.72 35.65 -45.62
C ASN A 668 -14.09 35.90 -46.26
N GLY A 669 -14.31 37.08 -46.84
CA GLY A 669 -15.52 37.42 -47.58
C GLY A 669 -15.70 36.61 -48.87
N ASN A 670 -14.65 36.03 -49.45
CA ASN A 670 -14.78 35.14 -50.61
C ASN A 670 -15.05 33.70 -50.18
N SER A 671 -16.02 33.04 -50.83
CA SER A 671 -16.29 31.62 -50.57
C SER A 671 -15.08 30.75 -50.92
N THR A 672 -14.80 29.74 -50.10
CA THR A 672 -13.78 28.72 -50.40
C THR A 672 -14.23 27.70 -51.44
N ALA A 673 -15.54 27.61 -51.69
CA ALA A 673 -16.13 26.73 -52.69
C ALA A 673 -16.56 27.53 -53.93
N ILE A 674 -16.35 26.94 -55.09
CA ILE A 674 -16.93 27.42 -56.36
C ILE A 674 -18.42 27.10 -56.33
N TRP A 675 -19.25 27.97 -56.91
CA TRP A 675 -20.69 27.73 -57.00
C TRP A 675 -20.98 26.76 -58.15
N THR A 676 -21.34 25.52 -57.81
CA THR A 676 -21.49 24.39 -58.75
C THR A 676 -22.93 24.15 -59.21
N VAL A 677 -23.77 25.19 -59.16
CA VAL A 677 -25.19 25.08 -59.50
C VAL A 677 -25.38 24.57 -60.94
N SER A 678 -26.35 23.68 -61.13
CA SER A 678 -26.70 23.26 -62.49
C SER A 678 -27.44 24.39 -63.23
N PRO A 679 -27.23 24.56 -64.55
CA PRO A 679 -27.97 25.57 -65.33
C PRO A 679 -29.50 25.54 -65.14
N PRO A 680 -30.20 24.38 -65.13
CA PRO A 680 -31.63 24.36 -64.88
C PRO A 680 -32.00 24.77 -63.45
N SER A 681 -31.15 24.47 -62.45
CA SER A 681 -31.34 24.95 -61.08
C SER A 681 -31.16 26.46 -60.96
N GLN A 682 -30.23 27.05 -61.71
CA GLN A 682 -30.04 28.49 -61.78
C GLN A 682 -31.25 29.19 -62.42
N GLU A 683 -31.76 28.69 -63.55
CA GLU A 683 -32.99 29.20 -64.18
C GLU A 683 -34.21 29.07 -63.26
N ALA A 684 -34.32 27.95 -62.53
CA ALA A 684 -35.37 27.75 -61.53
C ALA A 684 -35.28 28.76 -60.39
N LEU A 685 -34.08 29.01 -59.85
CA LEU A 685 -33.85 30.01 -58.80
C LEU A 685 -34.21 31.42 -59.28
N ILE A 686 -33.84 31.79 -60.51
CA ILE A 686 -34.20 33.09 -61.12
C ILE A 686 -35.73 33.20 -61.26
N ALA A 687 -36.40 32.16 -61.75
CA ALA A 687 -37.85 32.13 -61.88
C ALA A 687 -38.56 32.23 -60.52
N GLU A 688 -38.00 31.59 -59.48
CA GLU A 688 -38.52 31.62 -58.11
C GLU A 688 -38.35 33.00 -57.46
N LEU A 689 -37.18 33.63 -57.59
CA LEU A 689 -36.91 35.00 -57.13
C LEU A 689 -37.91 36.00 -57.72
N ASN A 690 -38.28 35.84 -59.00
CA ASN A 690 -39.26 36.69 -59.66
C ASN A 690 -40.71 36.42 -59.25
N ARG A 691 -41.05 35.19 -58.81
CA ARG A 691 -42.43 34.78 -58.48
C ARG A 691 -42.77 34.96 -57.00
N SER A 692 -41.96 34.44 -56.09
CA SER A 692 -42.28 34.30 -54.67
C SER A 692 -41.15 34.78 -53.76
N ALA A 693 -41.43 34.86 -52.45
CA ALA A 693 -40.40 35.09 -51.45
C ALA A 693 -39.52 33.84 -51.34
N VAL A 694 -38.20 34.03 -51.35
CA VAL A 694 -37.20 32.95 -51.25
C VAL A 694 -36.59 32.98 -49.84
N PRO A 695 -36.50 31.84 -49.14
CA PRO A 695 -35.88 31.79 -47.83
C PRO A 695 -34.35 31.86 -47.98
N LEU A 696 -33.73 32.79 -47.27
CA LEU A 696 -32.28 32.87 -47.08
C LEU A 696 -31.91 32.16 -45.78
N ARG A 697 -31.10 31.10 -45.86
CA ARG A 697 -30.69 30.28 -44.72
C ARG A 697 -29.19 30.42 -44.48
N LEU A 698 -28.81 30.85 -43.27
CA LEU A 698 -27.45 30.90 -42.76
C LEU A 698 -27.28 29.83 -41.68
N SER A 699 -26.35 28.90 -41.85
CA SER A 699 -25.98 27.92 -40.84
C SER A 699 -24.53 28.11 -40.42
N TRP A 700 -24.27 27.92 -39.13
CA TRP A 700 -22.91 27.93 -38.57
C TRP A 700 -22.69 26.69 -37.71
N ALA A 701 -21.49 26.12 -37.78
CA ALA A 701 -21.10 24.98 -36.97
C ALA A 701 -19.65 25.11 -36.49
N PHE A 702 -19.46 24.86 -35.20
CA PHE A 702 -18.19 24.91 -34.49
C PHE A 702 -17.74 23.49 -34.16
N SER A 703 -16.50 23.15 -34.49
CA SER A 703 -15.90 21.86 -34.16
C SER A 703 -14.83 21.99 -33.08
N ARG A 704 -14.87 21.13 -32.06
CA ARG A 704 -13.93 21.09 -30.94
C ARG A 704 -13.12 19.79 -30.93
N SER A 705 -11.91 19.81 -30.36
CA SER A 705 -11.22 18.58 -29.97
C SER A 705 -11.82 18.08 -28.65
N VAL A 706 -12.52 16.95 -28.68
CA VAL A 706 -13.34 16.48 -27.55
C VAL A 706 -12.58 15.55 -26.59
N ASP A 707 -11.28 15.33 -26.82
CA ASP A 707 -10.52 14.36 -26.02
C ASP A 707 -10.67 14.68 -24.52
N ASN A 708 -11.31 13.76 -23.79
CA ASN A 708 -11.51 13.79 -22.34
C ASN A 708 -12.44 14.88 -21.76
N THR A 709 -13.43 15.37 -22.50
CA THR A 709 -14.39 16.38 -21.99
C THR A 709 -15.86 15.96 -22.15
N ASN A 710 -16.78 16.67 -21.48
CA ASN A 710 -18.23 16.45 -21.59
C ASN A 710 -18.92 17.26 -22.69
N ALA A 711 -18.14 17.86 -23.60
CA ALA A 711 -18.65 18.69 -24.68
C ALA A 711 -19.04 17.89 -25.92
N GLU A 712 -19.99 18.41 -26.68
CA GLU A 712 -20.36 17.89 -28.00
C GLU A 712 -19.31 18.30 -29.06
N LYS A 713 -18.98 17.37 -29.97
CA LYS A 713 -17.90 17.57 -30.96
C LYS A 713 -18.18 18.67 -31.96
N VAL A 714 -19.42 18.72 -32.43
CA VAL A 714 -19.88 19.72 -33.38
C VAL A 714 -21.11 20.37 -32.80
N VAL A 715 -21.07 21.69 -32.62
CA VAL A 715 -22.17 22.49 -32.11
C VAL A 715 -22.51 23.54 -33.14
N GLY A 716 -23.76 23.58 -33.58
CA GLY A 716 -24.19 24.51 -34.61
C GLY A 716 -25.65 24.90 -34.47
N ASN A 717 -26.04 25.87 -35.28
CA ASN A 717 -27.43 26.28 -35.42
C ASN A 717 -27.62 27.00 -36.77
N GLU A 718 -28.86 27.36 -37.07
CA GLU A 718 -29.22 28.02 -38.31
C GLU A 718 -30.28 29.09 -38.13
N ARG A 719 -30.24 30.06 -39.06
CA ARG A 719 -31.18 31.17 -39.14
C ARG A 719 -31.74 31.24 -40.57
N THR A 720 -33.06 31.28 -40.66
CA THR A 720 -33.76 31.46 -41.94
C THR A 720 -34.54 32.77 -41.94
N VAL A 721 -34.41 33.58 -42.99
CA VAL A 721 -35.11 34.85 -43.20
C VAL A 721 -35.74 34.86 -44.58
N GLN A 722 -37.00 35.29 -44.70
CA GLN A 722 -37.69 35.36 -45.99
C GLN A 722 -37.35 36.66 -46.73
N ILE A 723 -36.76 36.57 -47.94
CA ILE A 723 -36.52 37.73 -48.79
C ILE A 723 -37.85 38.11 -49.45
N SER A 724 -38.59 39.01 -48.79
CA SER A 724 -39.93 39.45 -49.26
C SER A 724 -39.85 40.67 -50.18
N ASP A 725 -38.83 41.52 -49.97
CA ASP A 725 -38.64 42.75 -50.74
C ASP A 725 -38.46 42.44 -52.22
N LYS A 726 -39.31 43.06 -53.05
CA LYS A 726 -39.29 42.87 -54.50
C LYS A 726 -38.03 43.46 -55.12
N ALA A 727 -37.52 44.58 -54.58
CA ALA A 727 -36.31 45.22 -55.08
C ALA A 727 -35.08 44.31 -54.90
N VAL A 728 -34.89 43.76 -53.69
CA VAL A 728 -33.78 42.83 -53.39
C VAL A 728 -33.85 41.57 -54.25
N ARG A 729 -35.05 41.01 -54.45
CA ARG A 729 -35.24 39.82 -55.30
C ARG A 729 -34.91 40.10 -56.77
N GLN A 730 -35.36 41.23 -57.31
CA GLN A 730 -35.05 41.63 -58.68
C GLN A 730 -33.55 41.87 -58.86
N SER A 731 -32.89 42.56 -57.93
CA SER A 731 -31.44 42.76 -58.00
C SER A 731 -30.64 41.46 -57.90
N LEU A 732 -31.10 40.47 -57.10
CA LEU A 732 -30.48 39.13 -57.07
C LEU A 732 -30.69 38.38 -58.39
N ALA A 733 -31.89 38.44 -58.98
CA ALA A 733 -32.17 37.83 -60.27
C ALA A 733 -31.34 38.47 -61.40
N GLU A 734 -31.21 39.80 -61.41
CA GLU A 734 -30.34 40.54 -62.35
C GLU A 734 -28.86 40.20 -62.17
N MET A 735 -28.41 39.98 -60.93
CA MET A 735 -27.04 39.54 -60.64
C MET A 735 -26.78 38.15 -61.24
N LEU A 736 -27.73 37.23 -61.10
CA LEU A 736 -27.65 35.88 -61.68
C LEU A 736 -27.71 35.87 -63.22
N HIS A 737 -28.26 36.91 -63.85
CA HIS A 737 -28.21 37.13 -65.31
C HIS A 737 -26.87 37.71 -65.79
N GLY A 738 -25.93 38.02 -64.88
CA GLY A 738 -24.58 38.47 -65.21
C GLY A 738 -24.36 39.99 -65.08
N THR A 739 -25.26 40.73 -64.43
CA THR A 739 -25.02 42.15 -64.13
C THR A 739 -24.24 42.32 -62.80
N PRO A 740 -23.17 43.13 -62.76
CA PRO A 740 -22.35 43.28 -61.57
C PRO A 740 -22.96 44.31 -60.60
N ASN A 741 -24.05 43.93 -59.92
CA ASN A 741 -24.70 44.74 -58.88
C ASN A 741 -24.37 44.18 -57.49
N ASN A 742 -24.22 45.06 -56.48
CA ASN A 742 -24.10 44.65 -55.07
C ASN A 742 -25.50 44.61 -54.45
N VAL A 743 -25.84 43.53 -53.74
CA VAL A 743 -27.17 43.39 -53.13
C VAL A 743 -27.07 43.23 -51.62
N THR A 744 -27.65 44.18 -50.88
CA THR A 744 -27.81 44.09 -49.43
C THR A 744 -28.99 43.18 -49.09
N VAL A 745 -28.74 42.05 -48.44
CA VAL A 745 -29.80 41.16 -47.94
C VAL A 745 -30.31 41.60 -46.57
N PRO A 746 -31.53 41.18 -46.16
CA PRO A 746 -32.03 41.39 -44.81
C PRO A 746 -31.03 40.89 -43.75
N PRO A 747 -31.01 41.50 -42.55
CA PRO A 747 -30.03 41.18 -41.53
C PRO A 747 -30.12 39.72 -41.10
N ILE A 748 -29.02 38.98 -41.28
CA ILE A 748 -28.95 37.53 -41.07
C ILE A 748 -27.70 37.09 -40.29
N LEU A 749 -26.59 37.84 -40.35
CA LEU A 749 -25.34 37.46 -39.68
C LEU A 749 -25.38 37.84 -38.20
N PRO A 750 -25.30 36.90 -37.24
CA PRO A 750 -25.31 37.23 -35.82
C PRO A 750 -24.06 38.04 -35.41
N ARG A 751 -24.24 38.92 -34.40
CA ARG A 751 -23.14 39.72 -33.84
C ARG A 751 -22.39 38.98 -32.73
N PHE A 752 -23.08 38.24 -31.88
CA PHE A 752 -22.48 37.46 -30.79
C PHE A 752 -23.09 36.07 -30.75
N LEU A 753 -22.23 35.05 -30.78
CA LEU A 753 -22.64 33.65 -30.71
C LEU A 753 -22.20 33.02 -29.40
N LEU A 754 -23.08 32.22 -28.80
CA LEU A 754 -22.77 31.34 -27.69
C LEU A 754 -22.57 29.92 -28.22
N VAL A 755 -21.46 29.30 -27.85
CA VAL A 755 -21.18 27.89 -28.13
C VAL A 755 -21.32 27.12 -26.82
N PRO A 756 -22.50 26.54 -26.55
CA PRO A 756 -22.73 25.82 -25.31
C PRO A 756 -21.89 24.55 -25.24
N ARG A 757 -21.81 23.95 -24.06
CA ARG A 757 -21.20 22.61 -23.89
C ARG A 757 -21.91 21.53 -24.69
N LYS A 758 -23.24 21.55 -24.69
CA LYS A 758 -24.13 20.59 -25.37
C LYS A 758 -25.33 21.31 -25.96
N GLY A 759 -25.82 20.85 -27.10
CA GLY A 759 -27.01 21.42 -27.75
C GLY A 759 -26.66 22.46 -28.80
N LYS A 760 -27.66 23.25 -29.22
CA LYS A 760 -27.53 24.19 -30.34
C LYS A 760 -26.86 25.50 -29.92
N SER A 761 -26.03 26.06 -30.81
CA SER A 761 -25.45 27.40 -30.62
C SER A 761 -26.55 28.47 -30.65
N ASP A 762 -26.54 29.39 -29.70
CA ASP A 762 -27.56 30.45 -29.61
C ASP A 762 -26.96 31.85 -29.84
N VAL A 763 -27.80 32.80 -30.22
CA VAL A 763 -27.42 34.20 -30.42
C VAL A 763 -27.58 34.96 -29.10
N ILE A 764 -26.55 35.67 -28.68
CA ILE A 764 -26.54 36.34 -27.36
C ILE A 764 -27.33 37.64 -27.42
N ARG A 765 -28.56 37.61 -26.91
CA ARG A 765 -29.42 38.81 -26.80
C ARG A 765 -29.07 39.74 -25.65
N ALA A 766 -28.34 39.24 -24.64
CA ALA A 766 -27.94 40.04 -23.48
C ALA A 766 -26.99 41.19 -23.86
N LEU A 767 -26.32 41.09 -25.01
CA LEU A 767 -25.39 42.08 -25.56
C LEU A 767 -26.04 42.94 -26.67
N ASP A 768 -27.36 42.87 -26.82
CA ASP A 768 -28.08 43.69 -27.79
C ASP A 768 -28.09 45.16 -27.35
N THR A 769 -27.63 46.04 -28.25
CA THR A 769 -27.62 47.48 -28.03
C THR A 769 -28.94 48.10 -28.51
N PRO A 770 -29.56 49.03 -27.76
CA PRO A 770 -30.80 49.68 -28.17
C PRO A 770 -30.65 50.33 -29.56
N GLY A 771 -31.44 49.89 -30.54
CA GLY A 771 -31.42 50.42 -31.92
C GLY A 771 -30.59 49.64 -32.94
N MET A 772 -29.69 48.74 -32.51
CA MET A 772 -29.04 47.76 -33.40
C MET A 772 -29.56 46.37 -33.05
N GLY A 773 -30.22 45.71 -33.99
CA GLY A 773 -30.69 44.33 -33.79
C GLY A 773 -29.52 43.33 -33.62
N PRO A 774 -29.82 42.08 -33.20
CA PRO A 774 -28.81 41.04 -32.98
C PRO A 774 -28.12 40.55 -34.25
N TYR A 775 -28.66 40.91 -35.42
CA TYR A 775 -28.21 40.48 -36.73
C TYR A 775 -27.74 41.67 -37.58
N ARG A 776 -26.74 41.41 -38.41
CA ARG A 776 -26.05 42.37 -39.28
C ARG A 776 -26.43 42.11 -40.73
N ASN A 777 -26.42 43.17 -41.52
CA ASN A 777 -26.68 43.13 -42.96
C ASN A 777 -25.45 42.59 -43.71
N LEU A 778 -25.71 41.85 -44.79
CA LEU A 778 -24.67 41.33 -45.67
C LEU A 778 -24.88 41.88 -47.07
N THR A 779 -23.79 42.21 -47.76
CA THR A 779 -23.79 42.52 -49.18
C THR A 779 -23.27 41.32 -49.96
N LEU A 780 -24.09 40.83 -50.89
CA LEU A 780 -23.75 39.71 -51.76
C LEU A 780 -23.28 40.24 -53.11
N ARG A 781 -22.26 39.59 -53.67
CA ARG A 781 -21.73 39.86 -55.00
C ARG A 781 -21.30 38.56 -55.68
N LEU A 782 -21.78 38.33 -56.90
CA LEU A 782 -21.32 37.23 -57.74
C LEU A 782 -20.02 37.63 -58.46
N ARG A 783 -18.97 36.83 -58.31
CA ARG A 783 -17.71 36.98 -59.02
C ARG A 783 -17.59 35.91 -60.08
N THR A 784 -17.10 36.31 -61.24
CA THR A 784 -16.81 35.41 -62.35
C THR A 784 -15.33 35.55 -62.69
N GLY A 785 -14.66 34.42 -62.87
CA GLY A 785 -13.25 34.35 -63.22
C GLY A 785 -13.00 33.24 -64.22
N ALA A 786 -11.96 33.42 -65.04
CA ALA A 786 -11.43 32.37 -65.89
C ALA A 786 -9.97 32.13 -65.47
N PHE A 787 -9.61 30.87 -65.25
CA PHE A 787 -8.19 30.51 -65.14
C PHE A 787 -7.57 30.64 -66.54
N ASN A 788 -6.43 31.33 -66.64
CA ASN A 788 -5.67 31.42 -67.88
C ASN A 788 -5.40 29.99 -68.40
N ASN A 789 -6.07 29.59 -69.50
CA ASN A 789 -6.08 28.26 -70.16
C ASN A 789 -7.31 27.35 -69.96
N LEU A 790 -8.40 27.78 -69.31
CA LEU A 790 -9.69 27.05 -69.30
C LEU A 790 -10.81 27.89 -69.93
N SER A 791 -11.55 27.31 -70.87
CA SER A 791 -12.75 27.91 -71.49
C SER A 791 -13.96 27.95 -70.54
N ALA A 792 -13.90 27.22 -69.42
CA ALA A 792 -14.93 27.21 -68.40
C ALA A 792 -14.78 28.43 -67.47
N ARG A 793 -15.80 29.29 -67.44
CA ARG A 793 -15.92 30.34 -66.44
C ARG A 793 -16.30 29.71 -65.10
N SER A 794 -15.54 30.01 -64.05
CA SER A 794 -15.88 29.63 -62.68
C SER A 794 -16.56 30.82 -61.99
N GLU A 795 -17.67 30.55 -61.30
CA GLU A 795 -18.41 31.55 -60.54
C GLU A 795 -18.30 31.25 -59.05
N TRP A 796 -18.10 32.28 -58.23
CA TRP A 796 -18.11 32.15 -56.77
C TRP A 796 -18.75 33.38 -56.14
N TRP A 797 -19.25 33.24 -54.92
CA TRP A 797 -19.86 34.35 -54.21
C TRP A 797 -18.86 35.03 -53.28
N GLU A 798 -18.92 36.35 -53.28
CA GLU A 798 -18.27 37.23 -52.33
C GLU A 798 -19.35 37.85 -51.43
N VAL A 799 -19.11 37.80 -50.13
CA VAL A 799 -19.94 38.38 -49.09
C VAL A 799 -19.12 39.44 -48.39
N GLN A 800 -19.65 40.66 -48.33
CA GLN A 800 -19.03 41.76 -47.63
C GLN A 800 -19.95 42.27 -46.51
N GLU A 801 -19.34 42.81 -45.48
CA GLU A 801 -20.05 43.49 -44.39
C GLU A 801 -19.89 45.00 -44.55
N HIS A 802 -20.87 45.77 -44.09
CA HIS A 802 -20.68 47.21 -43.94
C HIS A 802 -19.86 47.48 -42.67
N CYS A 803 -18.69 48.09 -42.82
CA CYS A 803 -17.77 48.33 -41.72
C CYS A 803 -17.50 49.84 -41.57
N THR A 804 -17.29 50.29 -40.34
CA THR A 804 -16.76 51.62 -39.99
C THR A 804 -15.83 51.49 -38.78
N ASP A 805 -15.07 52.54 -38.43
CA ASP A 805 -14.18 52.52 -37.26
C ASP A 805 -14.88 52.13 -35.93
N SER A 806 -16.21 52.26 -35.86
CA SER A 806 -17.03 51.94 -34.69
C SER A 806 -17.98 50.73 -34.87
N TYR A 807 -18.04 50.15 -36.06
CA TYR A 807 -18.95 49.06 -36.41
C TYR A 807 -18.21 47.98 -37.23
N PRO A 808 -18.28 46.68 -36.88
CA PRO A 808 -19.26 46.04 -35.98
C PRO A 808 -18.85 45.90 -34.51
N TYR A 809 -17.56 46.06 -34.19
CA TYR A 809 -17.02 45.86 -32.82
C TYR A 809 -16.03 46.97 -32.41
N PRO A 810 -16.48 47.99 -31.64
CA PRO A 810 -15.63 49.12 -31.26
C PRO A 810 -14.48 48.74 -30.29
N PHE A 811 -14.56 47.56 -29.67
CA PHE A 811 -13.55 47.06 -28.73
C PHE A 811 -12.40 46.28 -29.40
N LEU A 812 -12.57 45.86 -30.67
CA LEU A 812 -11.51 45.25 -31.46
C LEU A 812 -10.67 46.38 -32.08
N ARG A 813 -9.37 46.36 -31.83
CA ARG A 813 -8.44 47.34 -32.37
C ARG A 813 -8.12 46.88 -33.80
N ASP A 814 -8.69 47.52 -34.81
CA ASP A 814 -8.38 47.16 -36.20
C ASP A 814 -6.94 47.55 -36.51
N ASP A 815 -6.14 46.56 -36.92
CA ASP A 815 -4.99 46.82 -37.78
C ASP A 815 -5.58 47.42 -39.07
N GLN A 816 -5.18 48.65 -39.38
CA GLN A 816 -5.70 49.43 -40.49
C GLN A 816 -5.69 48.63 -41.80
N GLY A 817 -6.88 48.29 -42.28
CA GLY A 817 -7.10 47.85 -43.66
C GLY A 817 -7.37 46.37 -43.80
N SER A 818 -8.65 45.99 -43.69
CA SER A 818 -9.39 45.43 -44.82
C SER A 818 -10.76 44.93 -44.35
N CYS A 819 -11.84 45.64 -44.70
CA CYS A 819 -13.20 45.12 -44.54
C CYS A 819 -13.56 43.97 -45.51
N THR A 820 -12.54 43.22 -45.96
CA THR A 820 -12.73 42.01 -46.76
C THR A 820 -13.14 40.83 -45.92
N ASP A 821 -12.89 40.88 -44.61
CA ASP A 821 -13.08 39.74 -43.73
C ASP A 821 -14.29 39.97 -42.81
N LEU A 822 -15.13 38.96 -42.67
CA LEU A 822 -16.25 38.93 -41.73
C LEU A 822 -15.72 38.52 -40.35
N SER A 823 -15.93 39.35 -39.35
CA SER A 823 -15.56 39.04 -37.96
C SER A 823 -16.79 38.54 -37.17
N LEU A 824 -16.61 37.47 -36.39
CA LEU A 824 -17.61 36.94 -35.45
C LEU A 824 -16.99 36.80 -34.06
N VAL A 825 -17.70 37.28 -33.04
CA VAL A 825 -17.29 37.10 -31.64
C VAL A 825 -18.11 35.98 -31.01
N VAL A 826 -17.39 35.02 -30.44
CA VAL A 826 -17.91 33.73 -30.01
C VAL A 826 -17.55 33.49 -28.55
N PHE A 827 -18.56 33.27 -27.70
CA PHE A 827 -18.40 32.93 -26.29
C PHE A 827 -18.50 31.41 -26.13
N ASN A 828 -17.54 30.80 -25.45
CA ASN A 828 -17.51 29.36 -25.23
C ASN A 828 -17.83 29.04 -23.77
N ASP A 829 -18.78 28.14 -23.54
CA ASP A 829 -18.99 27.60 -22.20
C ASP A 829 -17.82 26.72 -21.77
N LYS A 830 -17.37 26.91 -20.53
CA LYS A 830 -16.33 26.08 -19.92
C LYS A 830 -16.79 24.64 -19.72
N VAL A 831 -15.87 23.71 -19.96
CA VAL A 831 -16.10 22.27 -19.83
C VAL A 831 -15.61 21.76 -18.48
N PHE A 832 -16.28 20.74 -17.94
CA PHE A 832 -15.80 20.11 -16.71
C PHE A 832 -14.67 19.12 -17.03
N PRO A 833 -13.63 19.03 -16.16
CA PRO A 833 -12.64 17.97 -16.28
C PRO A 833 -13.32 16.60 -16.14
N GLN A 834 -12.77 15.59 -16.82
CA GLN A 834 -13.39 14.27 -16.97
C GLN A 834 -13.74 13.57 -15.64
N ALA A 835 -12.95 13.79 -14.58
CA ALA A 835 -13.25 13.25 -13.25
C ALA A 835 -14.61 13.71 -12.70
N LEU A 836 -15.01 14.94 -13.04
CA LEU A 836 -16.31 15.51 -12.68
C LEU A 836 -17.36 15.31 -13.79
N SER A 837 -16.95 14.95 -15.01
CA SER A 837 -17.88 14.74 -16.12
C SER A 837 -18.79 13.52 -15.93
N GLN A 838 -18.30 12.46 -15.30
CA GLN A 838 -19.11 11.27 -14.99
C GLN A 838 -20.24 11.61 -14.00
N LEU A 839 -19.92 12.46 -13.01
CA LEU A 839 -20.88 12.91 -12.00
C LEU A 839 -21.88 13.92 -12.56
N THR A 840 -21.42 14.81 -13.45
CA THR A 840 -22.25 15.88 -14.04
C THR A 840 -22.98 15.47 -15.32
N GLY A 841 -22.62 14.32 -15.92
CA GLY A 841 -23.16 13.84 -17.20
C GLY A 841 -24.66 13.54 -17.17
N TYR A 842 -25.20 13.16 -16.00
CA TYR A 842 -26.63 12.92 -15.77
C TYR A 842 -27.42 14.21 -15.40
N GLY A 843 -26.75 15.35 -15.35
CA GLY A 843 -27.32 16.63 -14.92
C GLY A 843 -27.60 16.70 -13.42
N ILE A 844 -28.05 17.88 -12.96
CA ILE A 844 -28.33 18.13 -11.53
C ILE A 844 -29.41 17.15 -11.04
N ALA A 845 -30.52 17.01 -11.78
CA ALA A 845 -31.61 16.09 -11.40
C ALA A 845 -31.17 14.62 -11.32
N GLY A 846 -30.31 14.17 -12.24
CA GLY A 846 -29.76 12.81 -12.21
C GLY A 846 -28.84 12.59 -11.02
N LEU A 847 -27.98 13.57 -10.68
CA LEU A 847 -27.11 13.48 -9.51
C LEU A 847 -27.93 13.45 -8.20
N TYR A 848 -28.97 14.28 -8.08
CA TYR A 848 -29.86 14.27 -6.91
C TYR A 848 -30.64 12.96 -6.77
N THR A 849 -31.19 12.43 -7.87
CA THR A 849 -31.98 11.20 -7.84
C THR A 849 -31.13 9.94 -7.61
N THR A 850 -29.85 9.95 -7.96
CA THR A 850 -28.97 8.79 -7.76
C THR A 850 -28.15 8.90 -6.49
N PHE A 851 -27.32 9.94 -6.35
CA PHE A 851 -26.40 10.09 -5.22
C PHE A 851 -27.13 10.41 -3.91
N VAL A 852 -27.97 11.45 -3.90
CA VAL A 852 -28.64 11.89 -2.66
C VAL A 852 -29.64 10.84 -2.19
N LEU A 853 -30.39 10.19 -3.09
CA LEU A 853 -31.29 9.11 -2.69
C LEU A 853 -30.54 7.90 -2.13
N VAL A 854 -29.44 7.46 -2.76
CA VAL A 854 -28.64 6.33 -2.25
C VAL A 854 -28.07 6.66 -0.87
N VAL A 855 -27.45 7.83 -0.70
CA VAL A 855 -26.89 8.25 0.59
C VAL A 855 -27.99 8.41 1.65
N SER A 856 -29.16 8.95 1.30
CA SER A 856 -30.29 9.06 2.23
C SER A 856 -30.81 7.70 2.69
N ARG A 857 -30.87 6.71 1.80
CA ARG A 857 -31.27 5.34 2.14
C ARG A 857 -30.24 4.69 3.07
N LEU A 858 -28.94 4.92 2.83
CA LEU A 858 -27.88 4.45 3.72
C LEU A 858 -28.00 5.09 5.11
N ILE A 859 -28.14 6.41 5.19
CA ILE A 859 -28.33 7.13 6.46
C ILE A 859 -29.59 6.63 7.18
N ARG A 860 -30.69 6.39 6.45
CA ARG A 860 -31.91 5.82 7.02
C ARG A 860 -31.70 4.41 7.56
N GLY A 861 -30.87 3.59 6.92
CA GLY A 861 -30.50 2.26 7.44
C GLY A 861 -29.73 2.31 8.77
N PHE A 862 -28.95 3.36 9.01
CA PHE A 862 -28.28 3.57 10.30
C PHE A 862 -29.19 4.12 11.40
N MET A 863 -30.17 4.95 11.05
CA MET A 863 -31.07 5.61 12.02
C MET A 863 -32.35 4.83 12.29
N ALA A 864 -32.87 4.09 11.31
CA ALA A 864 -34.10 3.32 11.41
C ALA A 864 -33.76 1.82 11.48
N GLY A 865 -34.41 1.10 12.39
CA GLY A 865 -34.19 -0.34 12.60
C GLY A 865 -33.58 -0.70 13.94
N SER A 866 -33.08 0.27 14.71
CA SER A 866 -32.52 0.04 16.05
C SER A 866 -33.51 -0.62 17.01
N SER A 867 -34.83 -0.45 16.81
CA SER A 867 -35.87 -1.08 17.64
C SER A 867 -35.82 -2.61 17.61
N PHE A 868 -35.43 -3.21 16.49
CA PHE A 868 -35.36 -4.67 16.35
C PHE A 868 -34.10 -5.25 16.99
N THR A 869 -33.04 -4.45 17.12
CA THR A 869 -31.76 -4.89 17.69
C THR A 869 -31.62 -4.61 19.19
N ILE A 870 -32.56 -3.87 19.81
CA ILE A 870 -32.54 -3.54 21.25
C ILE A 870 -32.29 -4.78 22.13
N MET A 871 -32.93 -5.91 21.83
CA MET A 871 -32.79 -7.12 22.63
C MET A 871 -31.36 -7.69 22.65
N PHE A 872 -30.52 -7.34 21.66
CA PHE A 872 -29.13 -7.78 21.53
C PHE A 872 -28.12 -6.66 21.80
N ASP A 873 -28.49 -5.39 21.61
CA ASP A 873 -27.58 -4.25 21.80
C ASP A 873 -27.63 -3.69 23.25
N ASP A 874 -28.76 -3.82 23.94
CA ASP A 874 -28.96 -3.26 25.30
C ASP A 874 -28.88 -4.33 26.41
N MET A 875 -27.77 -5.08 26.45
CA MET A 875 -27.47 -6.00 27.56
C MET A 875 -26.62 -5.30 28.66
N PRO A 876 -27.04 -5.33 29.94
CA PRO A 876 -26.35 -4.59 31.00
C PRO A 876 -25.02 -5.22 31.44
N ASN A 877 -24.96 -6.54 31.61
CA ASN A 877 -23.70 -7.26 31.87
C ASN A 877 -23.53 -8.40 30.87
N VAL A 878 -22.51 -8.31 30.02
CA VAL A 878 -22.23 -9.29 28.96
C VAL A 878 -21.12 -10.28 29.30
N ASP A 879 -20.53 -10.21 30.50
CA ASP A 879 -19.31 -10.97 30.83
C ASP A 879 -19.49 -12.47 30.70
N ARG A 880 -20.64 -13.00 31.11
CA ARG A 880 -20.92 -14.43 31.01
C ARG A 880 -21.11 -14.90 29.56
N VAL A 881 -21.64 -14.04 28.69
CA VAL A 881 -21.80 -14.34 27.26
C VAL A 881 -20.45 -14.27 26.55
N LEU A 882 -19.67 -13.24 26.86
CA LEU A 882 -18.32 -13.07 26.35
C LEU A 882 -17.42 -14.24 26.79
N GLN A 883 -17.50 -14.65 28.05
CA GLN A 883 -16.77 -15.81 28.57
C GLN A 883 -17.14 -17.07 27.80
N LEU A 884 -18.43 -17.32 27.55
CA LEU A 884 -18.87 -18.47 26.75
C LEU A 884 -18.26 -18.45 25.33
N CYS A 885 -18.19 -17.29 24.67
CA CYS A 885 -17.51 -17.17 23.38
C CYS A 885 -16.00 -17.44 23.48
N LEU A 886 -15.34 -16.93 24.53
CA LEU A 886 -13.92 -17.19 24.79
C LEU A 886 -13.63 -18.65 25.10
N ASP A 887 -14.53 -19.33 25.80
CA ASP A 887 -14.44 -20.75 26.10
C ASP A 887 -14.58 -21.58 24.81
N ILE A 888 -15.46 -21.20 23.89
CA ILE A 888 -15.55 -21.82 22.54
C ILE A 888 -14.21 -21.68 21.79
N TYR A 889 -13.59 -20.49 21.80
CA TYR A 889 -12.26 -20.32 21.20
C TYR A 889 -11.19 -21.19 21.87
N LEU A 890 -11.24 -21.33 23.19
CA LEU A 890 -10.29 -22.14 23.95
C LEU A 890 -10.43 -23.63 23.64
N VAL A 891 -11.66 -24.14 23.61
CA VAL A 891 -11.97 -25.55 23.33
C VAL A 891 -11.61 -25.91 21.88
N ARG A 892 -11.81 -24.97 20.95
CA ARG A 892 -11.34 -25.11 19.57
C ARG A 892 -9.81 -25.23 19.50
N GLU A 893 -9.09 -24.44 20.30
CA GLU A 893 -7.63 -24.53 20.37
C GLU A 893 -7.12 -25.83 20.99
N SER A 894 -7.84 -26.38 21.97
CA SER A 894 -7.50 -27.68 22.58
C SER A 894 -7.89 -28.87 21.70
N ARG A 895 -8.62 -28.64 20.60
CA ARG A 895 -9.16 -29.66 19.68
C ARG A 895 -10.16 -30.61 20.34
N GLU A 896 -10.83 -30.18 21.40
CA GLU A 896 -11.94 -30.91 22.03
C GLU A 896 -13.26 -30.59 21.31
N LEU A 897 -13.38 -31.07 20.07
CA LEU A 897 -14.45 -30.66 19.15
C LEU A 897 -15.87 -31.02 19.62
N SER A 898 -16.06 -32.05 20.46
CA SER A 898 -17.37 -32.38 21.03
C SER A 898 -17.88 -31.29 21.97
N LEU A 899 -16.99 -30.75 22.82
CA LEU A 899 -17.34 -29.68 23.74
C LEU A 899 -17.56 -28.35 22.99
N GLU A 900 -16.91 -28.16 21.83
CA GLU A 900 -17.17 -27.02 20.94
C GLU A 900 -18.64 -27.00 20.48
N GLU A 901 -19.16 -28.15 20.04
CA GLU A 901 -20.56 -28.28 19.62
C GLU A 901 -21.54 -28.01 20.76
N ASP A 902 -21.28 -28.56 21.95
CA ASP A 902 -22.13 -28.38 23.14
C ASP A 902 -22.17 -26.91 23.60
N LEU A 903 -21.02 -26.24 23.66
CA LEU A 903 -20.94 -24.82 24.05
C LEU A 903 -21.58 -23.92 22.99
N PHE A 904 -21.41 -24.24 21.71
CA PHE A 904 -22.08 -23.50 20.64
C PHE A 904 -23.60 -23.71 20.66
N ALA A 905 -24.09 -24.92 20.89
CA ALA A 905 -25.52 -25.20 21.04
C ALA A 905 -26.11 -24.39 22.21
N LYS A 906 -25.38 -24.31 23.34
CA LYS A 906 -25.74 -23.46 24.48
C LYS A 906 -25.78 -21.98 24.11
N LEU A 907 -24.82 -21.48 23.33
CA LEU A 907 -24.79 -20.10 22.85
C LEU A 907 -26.00 -19.79 21.95
N ILE A 908 -26.33 -20.68 21.01
CA ILE A 908 -27.50 -20.52 20.13
C ILE A 908 -28.80 -20.58 20.92
N PHE A 909 -28.92 -21.49 21.89
CA PHE A 909 -30.10 -21.54 22.77
C PHE A 909 -30.30 -20.22 23.51
N LEU A 910 -29.21 -19.62 24.01
CA LEU A 910 -29.25 -18.32 24.69
C LEU A 910 -29.80 -17.21 23.77
N TYR A 911 -29.33 -17.15 22.51
CA TYR A 911 -29.78 -16.14 21.54
C TYR A 911 -31.17 -16.43 20.94
N ARG A 912 -31.68 -17.67 21.06
CA ARG A 912 -33.04 -18.04 20.64
C ARG A 912 -34.12 -17.61 21.65
N SER A 913 -33.75 -17.40 22.91
CA SER A 913 -34.68 -17.08 24.01
C SER A 913 -34.31 -15.75 24.69
N PRO A 914 -35.02 -14.64 24.35
CA PRO A 914 -34.76 -13.33 24.96
C PRO A 914 -34.90 -13.32 26.49
N GLU A 915 -35.82 -14.11 27.05
CA GLU A 915 -35.99 -14.21 28.50
C GLU A 915 -34.77 -14.81 29.19
N THR A 916 -34.17 -15.83 28.56
CA THR A 916 -32.95 -16.46 29.09
C THR A 916 -31.77 -15.53 28.96
N LEU A 917 -31.65 -14.81 27.84
CA LEU A 917 -30.63 -13.79 27.64
C LEU A 917 -30.68 -12.72 28.75
N ILE A 918 -31.88 -12.16 29.03
CA ILE A 918 -32.08 -11.17 30.10
C ILE A 918 -31.65 -11.73 31.45
N LYS A 919 -32.05 -12.96 31.81
CA LYS A 919 -31.66 -13.60 33.08
C LYS A 919 -30.14 -13.76 33.18
N TRP A 920 -29.48 -14.11 32.09
CA TRP A 920 -28.04 -14.34 32.02
C TRP A 920 -27.23 -13.04 32.04
N THR A 921 -27.77 -11.94 31.54
CA THR A 921 -27.07 -10.64 31.47
C THR A 921 -27.32 -9.73 32.66
N ARG A 922 -28.00 -10.21 33.72
CA ARG A 922 -28.22 -9.40 34.93
C ARG A 922 -26.89 -9.06 35.64
N PRO A 923 -26.76 -7.85 36.21
CA PRO A 923 -25.66 -7.50 37.11
C PRO A 923 -25.59 -8.46 38.30
N ALA A 924 -24.38 -8.74 38.80
CA ALA A 924 -24.15 -9.69 39.90
C ALA A 924 -24.79 -9.25 41.23
N ASP A 925 -24.99 -7.94 41.43
CA ASP A 925 -25.55 -7.34 42.65
C ASP A 925 -27.05 -7.59 42.84
N GLN A 926 -27.68 -8.40 41.97
CA GLN A 926 -29.09 -8.79 42.03
C GLN A 926 -29.30 -10.29 42.28
N HIS A 927 -28.34 -10.98 42.89
CA HIS A 927 -28.70 -12.16 43.67
C HIS A 927 -29.37 -11.66 44.96
N PRO A 928 -30.66 -11.93 45.21
CA PRO A 928 -31.13 -11.92 46.59
C PRO A 928 -30.25 -12.94 47.31
N LEU A 929 -29.65 -12.54 48.43
CA LEU A 929 -29.20 -13.46 49.45
C LEU A 929 -30.36 -14.45 49.69
N ALA A 930 -30.19 -15.68 49.21
CA ALA A 930 -31.09 -16.79 49.45
C ALA A 930 -30.39 -17.76 50.39
#